data_AF-A0A2D5Z1V6-F1
#
_entry.id   AF-A0A2D5Z1V6-F1
#
_cell.length_a   1.000
_cell.length_b   1.000
_cell.length_c   1.000
_cell.angle_alpha   90.00
_cell.angle_beta   90.00
_cell.angle_gamma   90.00
#
_symmetry.space_group_name_H-M   'P 1'
#
loop_
_entity.id
_entity.type
_entity.pdbx_description
1 polymer ?
#
loop_
_entity_poly.entity_id
_entity_poly.type
_entity_poly.pdbx_seq_one_letter_code
_entity_poly.pdbx_strand_id
1 'polypeptide(L)'
;MRHTLRHRGVALLLVLIAVGMSTILALSFMQSHETTVAIGENVVDQGQARAIAESGLEFVLQEIRRNDTWRTTHPNGTWATHQPYEGGTFTVSVVDEADGDLADDVLDHAKITVWGYFGGVAHKVTSAVAPSLGATDSMLLVVSDATSPTAQDEARRARLERWRYAVTLIDDNATQAAIDAAIASHNAIWVSATVSAGTLGTKLTNSAIGVVVEQRQLWQEFGVTATDPSTYMGTSVEITDNTHHITESFSTGPLQIVTTADSLVSTAQALAGGATPLGVEPGGTDSAIVTLEAGGDLAGGGSSAGRRAFVPWSGDSGFVFDNLTGNGLQMLQGALEWVAMPPLGPPAVAHWRLDETTGYVAADSIGSNHGQVFGAAYWTVGQLLSALEFDGTNDYIEVPDNAVFHVTSALTVTAWIKADAWPSGHRVAVILRKGEGNPNNWQFAVKDGRVTLYLDESDGDGVSADTVLNSGQWYHVAATWDGTTIKLFVDGAIDNGSGDARAAPILTDDRAIYLGGRGGTDKHDGVLDDVRFYDRALSAAEIRVIYEEGVAAANSIIPTLIADYRFQEVKPSPKRAGHWTLDDTGGGGGMVAGGNVQVRNNARINSYYSSKGPYGGGNVTKSALAATNQTGSGAFAMDNSTSLFGDGYCGAGGDPGSVFSIYEGCITGSEWAMEANVPLPSPAAPTGMPASQGDVQWVGGNVVWNTDQTFD
;
A
#
# COMPACT_ATOMS: atom_id res chain seq x y z
N MET A 1 -82.86 8.36 -7.15
CA MET A 1 -81.96 9.02 -8.14
C MET A 1 -80.92 9.99 -7.53
N ARG A 2 -81.23 10.89 -6.58
CA ARG A 2 -80.22 11.86 -6.09
C ARG A 2 -79.03 11.26 -5.30
N HIS A 3 -79.21 10.15 -4.57
CA HIS A 3 -78.11 9.52 -3.81
C HIS A 3 -77.04 8.87 -4.71
N THR A 4 -77.44 8.20 -5.79
CA THR A 4 -76.51 7.45 -6.66
C THR A 4 -75.59 8.33 -7.50
N LEU A 5 -75.96 9.60 -7.74
CA LEU A 5 -75.11 10.57 -8.43
C LEU A 5 -73.98 11.12 -7.54
N ARG A 6 -74.24 11.35 -6.25
CA ARG A 6 -73.20 11.82 -5.30
C ARG A 6 -72.07 10.80 -5.12
N HIS A 7 -72.39 9.52 -4.99
CA HIS A 7 -71.36 8.47 -4.86
C HIS A 7 -70.53 8.30 -6.15
N ARG A 8 -71.14 8.48 -7.34
CA ARG A 8 -70.40 8.44 -8.61
C ARG A 8 -69.42 9.60 -8.78
N GLY A 9 -69.79 10.81 -8.36
CA GLY A 9 -68.89 11.97 -8.40
C GLY A 9 -67.65 11.79 -7.51
N VAL A 10 -67.85 11.29 -6.27
CA VAL A 10 -66.74 11.01 -5.35
C VAL A 10 -65.86 9.85 -5.85
N ALA A 11 -66.45 8.78 -6.38
CA ALA A 11 -65.70 7.67 -6.96
C ALA A 11 -64.86 8.11 -8.17
N LEU A 12 -65.39 8.97 -9.05
CA LEU A 12 -64.66 9.46 -10.22
C LEU A 12 -63.53 10.43 -9.83
N LEU A 13 -63.71 11.23 -8.78
CA LEU A 13 -62.66 12.05 -8.20
C LEU A 13 -61.54 11.19 -7.59
N LEU A 14 -61.89 10.14 -6.84
CA LEU A 14 -60.91 9.20 -6.25
C LEU A 14 -60.15 8.42 -7.33
N VAL A 15 -60.81 8.04 -8.43
CA VAL A 15 -60.15 7.40 -9.58
C VAL A 15 -59.20 8.38 -10.28
N LEU A 16 -59.60 9.64 -10.50
CA LEU A 16 -58.71 10.66 -11.07
C LEU A 16 -57.49 10.94 -10.17
N ILE A 17 -57.69 10.99 -8.84
CA ILE A 17 -56.63 11.15 -7.85
C ILE A 17 -55.69 9.92 -7.85
N ALA A 18 -56.23 8.70 -7.95
CA ALA A 18 -55.44 7.48 -8.03
C ALA A 18 -54.64 7.38 -9.34
N VAL A 19 -55.24 7.77 -10.47
CA VAL A 19 -54.54 7.84 -11.76
C VAL A 19 -53.44 8.90 -11.71
N GLY A 20 -53.72 10.10 -11.19
CA GLY A 20 -52.72 11.16 -10.99
C GLY A 20 -51.55 10.71 -10.11
N MET A 21 -51.82 10.05 -8.98
CA MET A 21 -50.76 9.48 -8.13
C MET A 21 -49.97 8.38 -8.85
N SER A 22 -50.62 7.48 -9.59
CA SER A 22 -49.93 6.42 -10.34
C SER A 22 -49.03 6.97 -11.46
N THR A 23 -49.45 8.04 -12.15
CA THR A 23 -48.61 8.70 -13.17
C THR A 23 -47.44 9.46 -12.57
N ILE A 24 -47.62 10.12 -11.42
CA ILE A 24 -46.53 10.78 -10.70
C ILE A 24 -45.52 9.73 -10.22
N LEU A 25 -45.96 8.65 -9.59
CA LEU A 25 -45.09 7.56 -9.13
C LEU A 25 -44.35 6.88 -10.29
N ALA A 26 -44.99 6.68 -11.44
CA ALA A 26 -44.34 6.13 -12.63
C ALA A 26 -43.27 7.09 -13.21
N LEU A 27 -43.53 8.40 -13.25
CA LEU A 27 -42.55 9.40 -13.68
C LEU A 27 -41.37 9.48 -12.71
N SER A 28 -41.62 9.51 -11.39
CA SER A 28 -40.56 9.48 -10.38
C SER A 28 -39.74 8.18 -10.43
N PHE A 29 -40.36 7.04 -10.72
CA PHE A 29 -39.64 5.78 -10.92
C PHE A 29 -38.76 5.79 -12.17
N MET A 30 -39.27 6.28 -13.31
CA MET A 30 -38.49 6.43 -14.54
C MET A 30 -37.29 7.35 -14.33
N GLN A 31 -37.51 8.53 -13.73
CA GLN A 31 -36.43 9.48 -13.44
C GLN A 31 -35.39 8.91 -12.48
N SER A 32 -35.83 8.21 -11.43
CA SER A 32 -34.94 7.50 -10.50
C SER A 32 -34.12 6.43 -11.23
N HIS A 33 -34.76 5.61 -12.08
CA HIS A 33 -34.10 4.58 -12.86
C HIS A 33 -33.06 5.14 -13.83
N GLU A 34 -33.39 6.20 -14.58
CA GLU A 34 -32.44 6.91 -15.46
C GLU A 34 -31.25 7.45 -14.68
N THR A 35 -31.45 8.05 -13.50
CA THR A 35 -30.33 8.50 -12.65
C THR A 35 -29.48 7.34 -12.12
N THR A 36 -30.09 6.23 -11.69
CA THR A 36 -29.33 5.06 -11.20
C THR A 36 -28.54 4.38 -12.32
N VAL A 37 -29.08 4.29 -13.53
CA VAL A 37 -28.35 3.74 -14.69
C VAL A 37 -27.17 4.65 -15.06
N ALA A 38 -27.39 5.97 -15.16
CA ALA A 38 -26.31 6.91 -15.49
C ALA A 38 -25.20 6.94 -14.42
N ILE A 39 -25.53 6.79 -13.14
CA ILE A 39 -24.54 6.62 -12.05
C ILE A 39 -23.78 5.30 -12.22
N GLY A 40 -24.48 4.20 -12.52
CA GLY A 40 -23.86 2.89 -12.76
C GLY A 40 -22.88 2.90 -13.93
N GLU A 41 -23.27 3.48 -15.07
CA GLU A 41 -22.41 3.65 -16.24
C GLU A 41 -21.18 4.52 -15.91
N ASN A 42 -21.36 5.64 -15.21
CA ASN A 42 -20.24 6.51 -14.83
C ASN A 42 -19.24 5.83 -13.87
N VAL A 43 -19.71 5.00 -12.94
CA VAL A 43 -18.85 4.22 -12.03
C VAL A 43 -18.06 3.16 -12.81
N VAL A 44 -18.66 2.53 -13.82
CA VAL A 44 -17.95 1.58 -14.71
C VAL A 44 -16.90 2.32 -15.54
N ASP A 45 -17.24 3.44 -16.16
CA ASP A 45 -16.30 4.26 -16.95
C ASP A 45 -15.13 4.79 -16.09
N GLN A 46 -15.39 5.19 -14.83
CA GLN A 46 -14.34 5.56 -13.87
C GLN A 46 -13.41 4.37 -13.54
N GLY A 47 -13.97 3.18 -13.32
CA GLY A 47 -13.19 1.96 -13.08
C GLY A 47 -12.30 1.60 -14.28
N GLN A 48 -12.81 1.72 -15.50
CA GLN A 48 -12.06 1.43 -16.72
C GLN A 48 -11.00 2.52 -17.01
N ALA A 49 -11.31 3.81 -16.84
CA ALA A 49 -10.33 4.88 -16.95
C ALA A 49 -9.19 4.74 -15.94
N ARG A 50 -9.49 4.26 -14.72
CA ARG A 50 -8.50 3.94 -13.68
C ARG A 50 -7.60 2.77 -14.10
N ALA A 51 -8.18 1.64 -14.49
CA ALA A 51 -7.41 0.47 -14.92
C ALA A 51 -6.45 0.81 -16.09
N ILE A 52 -6.92 1.59 -17.06
CA ILE A 52 -6.09 2.08 -18.18
C ILE A 52 -4.95 2.99 -17.70
N ALA A 53 -5.18 3.83 -16.68
CA ALA A 53 -4.14 4.69 -16.11
C ALA A 53 -3.09 3.88 -15.32
N GLU A 54 -3.52 2.88 -14.55
CA GLU A 54 -2.65 1.96 -13.80
C GLU A 54 -1.81 1.10 -14.76
N SER A 55 -2.41 0.51 -15.80
CA SER A 55 -1.68 -0.24 -16.84
C SER A 55 -0.69 0.65 -17.61
N GLY A 56 -1.07 1.90 -17.90
CA GLY A 56 -0.19 2.89 -18.53
C GLY A 56 0.99 3.29 -17.64
N LEU A 57 0.82 3.30 -16.31
CA LEU A 57 1.92 3.50 -15.36
C LEU A 57 2.86 2.30 -15.33
N GLU A 58 2.33 1.08 -15.24
CA GLU A 58 3.15 -0.13 -15.24
C GLU A 58 3.99 -0.28 -16.52
N PHE A 59 3.43 0.06 -17.69
CA PHE A 59 4.19 0.07 -18.94
C PHE A 59 5.43 0.98 -18.88
N VAL A 60 5.29 2.17 -18.28
CA VAL A 60 6.36 3.17 -18.15
C VAL A 60 7.38 2.75 -17.09
N LEU A 61 6.93 2.20 -15.97
CA LEU A 61 7.80 1.62 -14.95
C LEU A 61 8.60 0.44 -15.52
N GLN A 62 8.01 -0.38 -16.38
CA GLN A 62 8.70 -1.50 -17.01
C GLN A 62 9.77 -1.05 -18.02
N GLU A 63 9.55 0.03 -18.77
CA GLU A 63 10.58 0.66 -19.62
C GLU A 63 11.72 1.24 -18.77
N ILE A 64 11.39 1.99 -17.72
CA ILE A 64 12.35 2.56 -16.76
C ILE A 64 13.22 1.48 -16.10
N ARG A 65 12.64 0.32 -15.75
CA ARG A 65 13.38 -0.84 -15.20
C ARG A 65 14.27 -1.54 -16.22
N ARG A 66 13.91 -1.53 -17.52
CA ARG A 66 14.65 -2.22 -18.59
C ARG A 66 15.75 -1.40 -19.22
N ASN A 67 15.63 -0.07 -19.21
CA ASN A 67 16.50 0.84 -19.94
C ASN A 67 17.31 1.68 -18.96
N ASP A 68 18.52 1.24 -18.64
CA ASP A 68 19.44 1.93 -17.71
C ASP A 68 19.90 3.32 -18.18
N THR A 69 19.54 3.71 -19.39
CA THR A 69 19.75 5.06 -19.96
C THR A 69 18.46 5.87 -20.11
N TRP A 70 17.35 5.47 -19.47
CA TRP A 70 16.05 6.14 -19.63
C TRP A 70 16.12 7.67 -19.36
N ARG A 71 16.86 8.09 -18.32
CA ARG A 71 17.11 9.49 -17.95
C ARG A 71 17.77 10.34 -19.05
N THR A 72 18.60 9.72 -19.89
CA THR A 72 19.34 10.41 -20.97
C THR A 72 18.74 10.18 -22.36
N THR A 73 17.87 9.17 -22.50
CA THR A 73 17.18 8.84 -23.77
C THR A 73 15.81 9.49 -23.89
N HIS A 74 15.16 9.82 -22.77
CA HIS A 74 13.87 10.50 -22.74
C HIS A 74 13.99 11.92 -22.16
N PRO A 75 13.38 12.94 -22.77
CA PRO A 75 13.40 14.30 -22.25
C PRO A 75 12.48 14.45 -21.02
N ASN A 76 12.76 15.45 -20.18
CA ASN A 76 11.82 15.91 -19.16
C ASN A 76 10.49 16.34 -19.80
N GLY A 77 9.36 15.83 -19.29
CA GLY A 77 8.01 16.17 -19.73
C GLY A 77 7.20 15.00 -20.31
N THR A 78 6.38 15.28 -21.32
CA THR A 78 5.44 14.31 -21.90
C THR A 78 6.15 13.28 -22.77
N TRP A 79 6.12 12.01 -22.38
CA TRP A 79 6.72 10.89 -23.12
C TRP A 79 5.75 10.27 -24.13
N ALA A 80 4.46 10.18 -23.77
CA ALA A 80 3.42 9.57 -24.61
C ALA A 80 2.11 10.34 -24.49
N THR A 81 1.30 10.37 -25.55
CA THR A 81 0.03 11.12 -25.59
C THR A 81 -1.05 10.31 -26.30
N HIS A 82 -2.22 10.17 -25.67
CA HIS A 82 -3.41 9.47 -26.17
C HIS A 82 -3.09 8.11 -26.85
N GLN A 83 -2.24 7.30 -26.24
CA GLN A 83 -1.92 5.96 -26.70
C GLN A 83 -3.13 5.03 -26.50
N PRO A 84 -3.59 4.31 -27.54
CA PRO A 84 -4.79 3.48 -27.44
C PRO A 84 -4.54 2.23 -26.58
N TYR A 85 -5.43 1.97 -25.62
CA TYR A 85 -5.38 0.79 -24.76
C TYR A 85 -6.79 0.42 -24.28
N GLU A 86 -7.16 -0.87 -24.40
CA GLU A 86 -8.46 -1.45 -23.98
C GLU A 86 -9.72 -0.64 -24.35
N GLY A 87 -9.72 0.01 -25.51
CA GLY A 87 -10.86 0.80 -26.01
C GLY A 87 -10.90 2.26 -25.50
N GLY A 88 -10.02 2.61 -24.55
CA GLY A 88 -9.72 3.98 -24.16
C GLY A 88 -8.35 4.44 -24.67
N THR A 89 -7.78 5.46 -24.02
CA THR A 89 -6.41 5.93 -24.28
C THR A 89 -5.68 6.33 -23.01
N PHE A 90 -4.35 6.42 -23.04
CA PHE A 90 -3.55 6.98 -21.94
C PHE A 90 -2.48 7.99 -22.40
N THR A 91 -2.08 8.88 -21.49
CA THR A 91 -1.06 9.93 -21.69
C THR A 91 -0.08 9.89 -20.52
N VAL A 92 1.23 9.97 -20.81
CA VAL A 92 2.33 9.84 -19.84
C VAL A 92 3.19 11.09 -19.87
N SER A 93 3.49 11.66 -18.70
CA SER A 93 4.59 12.60 -18.51
C SER A 93 5.44 12.20 -17.32
N VAL A 94 6.76 12.20 -17.51
CA VAL A 94 7.74 12.03 -16.43
C VAL A 94 8.44 13.36 -16.25
N VAL A 95 8.37 13.92 -15.05
CA VAL A 95 9.02 15.20 -14.74
C VAL A 95 9.97 15.08 -13.57
N ASP A 96 11.11 15.73 -13.67
CA ASP A 96 11.94 15.94 -12.48
C ASP A 96 11.29 16.99 -11.57
N GLU A 97 11.25 16.73 -10.26
CA GLU A 97 10.67 17.66 -9.27
C GLU A 97 11.70 18.61 -8.63
N ALA A 98 13.01 18.43 -8.85
CA ALA A 98 14.05 19.27 -8.26
C ALA A 98 14.32 20.53 -9.09
N ASP A 99 14.77 20.39 -10.34
CA ASP A 99 15.11 21.52 -11.22
C ASP A 99 14.56 21.44 -12.65
N GLY A 100 14.14 20.25 -13.08
CA GLY A 100 13.54 20.02 -14.40
C GLY A 100 14.52 19.61 -15.50
N ASP A 101 15.70 19.08 -15.17
CA ASP A 101 16.42 18.15 -16.04
C ASP A 101 16.32 16.73 -15.44
N LEU A 102 16.24 15.70 -16.30
CA LEU A 102 16.22 14.30 -15.85
C LEU A 102 17.62 13.67 -15.90
N ALA A 103 18.58 14.33 -16.53
CA ALA A 103 19.83 13.74 -17.01
C ALA A 103 21.10 14.19 -16.26
N ASP A 104 21.03 15.23 -15.43
CA ASP A 104 22.19 15.85 -14.77
C ASP A 104 22.39 15.41 -13.32
N ASP A 105 21.33 15.25 -12.51
CA ASP A 105 21.37 14.49 -11.27
C ASP A 105 20.60 13.16 -11.34
N VAL A 106 21.24 12.12 -10.83
CA VAL A 106 20.71 10.75 -10.71
C VAL A 106 20.00 10.51 -9.39
N LEU A 107 20.15 11.44 -8.43
CA LEU A 107 19.50 11.42 -7.13
C LEU A 107 18.09 12.04 -7.14
N ASP A 108 17.79 12.85 -8.14
CA ASP A 108 16.54 13.61 -8.17
C ASP A 108 15.31 12.75 -8.45
N HIS A 109 14.17 13.15 -7.89
CA HIS A 109 12.94 12.38 -7.92
C HIS A 109 12.19 12.60 -9.24
N ALA A 110 12.11 11.55 -10.06
CA ALA A 110 11.37 11.60 -11.31
C ALA A 110 9.91 11.20 -11.10
N LYS A 111 9.02 12.17 -11.17
CA LYS A 111 7.57 12.00 -11.01
C LYS A 111 6.90 11.59 -12.32
N ILE A 112 6.40 10.36 -12.33
CA ILE A 112 5.54 9.86 -13.39
C ILE A 112 4.10 10.30 -13.12
N THR A 113 3.46 10.88 -14.12
CA THR A 113 2.03 11.16 -14.16
C THR A 113 1.42 10.45 -15.36
N VAL A 114 0.43 9.61 -15.13
CA VAL A 114 -0.34 8.94 -16.18
C VAL A 114 -1.81 9.34 -16.09
N TRP A 115 -2.38 9.70 -17.23
CA TRP A 115 -3.82 9.93 -17.38
C TRP A 115 -4.42 8.83 -18.24
N GLY A 116 -5.40 8.09 -17.74
CA GLY A 116 -6.23 7.15 -18.49
C GLY A 116 -7.58 7.79 -18.85
N TYR A 117 -8.09 7.51 -20.04
CA TYR A 117 -9.30 8.10 -20.59
C TYR A 117 -10.23 7.01 -21.15
N PHE A 118 -11.46 6.94 -20.66
CA PHE A 118 -12.51 6.01 -21.10
C PHE A 118 -13.89 6.64 -20.93
N GLY A 119 -14.85 6.39 -21.84
CA GLY A 119 -16.23 6.91 -21.71
C GLY A 119 -16.41 8.45 -21.71
N GLY A 120 -15.34 9.23 -21.86
CA GLY A 120 -15.32 10.67 -21.61
C GLY A 120 -14.91 11.06 -20.18
N VAL A 121 -14.66 10.06 -19.33
CA VAL A 121 -14.02 10.18 -18.01
C VAL A 121 -12.49 10.18 -18.18
N ALA A 122 -11.79 10.88 -17.28
CA ALA A 122 -10.34 10.85 -17.16
C ALA A 122 -9.95 10.50 -15.72
N HIS A 123 -8.97 9.61 -15.55
CA HIS A 123 -8.40 9.24 -14.25
C HIS A 123 -6.89 9.52 -14.25
N LYS A 124 -6.37 10.04 -13.14
CA LYS A 124 -4.95 10.40 -12.99
C LYS A 124 -4.30 9.52 -11.92
N VAL A 125 -3.22 8.84 -12.30
CA VAL A 125 -2.32 8.15 -11.37
C VAL A 125 -0.98 8.89 -11.38
N THR A 126 -0.36 9.02 -10.20
CA THR A 126 1.00 9.56 -10.08
C THR A 126 1.87 8.63 -9.25
N SER A 127 3.10 8.44 -9.68
CA SER A 127 4.14 7.71 -8.96
C SER A 127 5.43 8.54 -8.98
N ALA A 128 6.34 8.27 -8.06
CA ALA A 128 7.68 8.85 -8.05
C ALA A 128 8.71 7.73 -8.15
N VAL A 129 9.61 7.86 -9.12
CA VAL A 129 10.83 7.07 -9.18
C VAL A 129 11.89 7.86 -8.43
N ALA A 130 12.02 7.55 -7.14
CA ALA A 130 13.26 7.84 -6.42
C ALA A 130 14.41 7.02 -7.06
N PRO A 131 15.68 7.44 -6.90
CA PRO A 131 16.79 6.52 -7.11
C PRO A 131 16.54 5.23 -6.31
N SER A 132 16.73 4.07 -6.95
CA SER A 132 16.70 2.79 -6.24
C SER A 132 17.72 2.84 -5.09
N LEU A 133 17.31 2.38 -3.91
CA LEU A 133 18.19 2.21 -2.76
C LEU A 133 19.49 1.50 -3.19
N GLY A 134 20.61 1.96 -2.65
CA GLY A 134 21.95 1.49 -3.02
C GLY A 134 23.06 2.37 -2.46
N ALA A 135 22.83 3.68 -2.34
CA ALA A 135 23.79 4.62 -1.72
C ALA A 135 24.03 4.39 -0.20
N THR A 136 23.29 3.48 0.42
CA THR A 136 23.39 3.10 1.85
C THR A 136 23.95 1.70 2.08
N ASP A 137 23.96 0.84 1.06
CA ASP A 137 24.22 -0.58 1.24
C ASP A 137 25.68 -0.89 0.90
N SER A 138 26.44 -1.34 1.90
CA SER A 138 27.85 -1.67 1.77
C SER A 138 28.03 -3.15 1.40
N MET A 139 28.72 -3.41 0.29
CA MET A 139 28.95 -4.74 -0.27
C MET A 139 30.41 -5.16 -0.10
N LEU A 140 30.62 -6.35 0.46
CA LEU A 140 31.94 -6.92 0.63
C LEU A 140 32.27 -7.85 -0.55
N LEU A 141 33.21 -7.45 -1.41
CA LEU A 141 33.67 -8.24 -2.54
C LEU A 141 34.94 -9.02 -2.15
N VAL A 142 34.81 -10.35 -2.00
CA VAL A 142 35.93 -11.25 -1.67
C VAL A 142 36.63 -11.66 -2.97
N VAL A 143 37.95 -11.46 -3.02
CA VAL A 143 38.82 -11.68 -4.18
C VAL A 143 40.12 -12.37 -3.76
N SER A 144 40.89 -12.92 -4.70
CA SER A 144 42.18 -13.58 -4.39
C SER A 144 43.34 -12.62 -4.10
N ASP A 145 43.28 -11.37 -4.56
CA ASP A 145 44.20 -10.29 -4.19
C ASP A 145 43.44 -8.94 -4.23
N ALA A 146 43.17 -8.36 -3.06
CA ALA A 146 42.46 -7.08 -2.93
C ALA A 146 43.36 -5.87 -3.21
N THR A 147 44.69 -6.06 -3.26
CA THR A 147 45.67 -5.01 -3.56
C THR A 147 45.97 -4.91 -5.06
N SER A 148 45.83 -6.03 -5.78
CA SER A 148 46.04 -6.16 -7.23
C SER A 148 44.91 -7.00 -7.87
N PRO A 149 43.65 -6.56 -7.78
CA PRO A 149 42.50 -7.32 -8.29
C PRO A 149 42.63 -7.60 -9.80
N THR A 150 42.09 -8.74 -10.24
CA THR A 150 42.14 -9.08 -11.66
C THR A 150 41.20 -8.17 -12.47
N ALA A 151 41.38 -8.10 -13.79
CA ALA A 151 40.44 -7.39 -14.67
C ALA A 151 38.99 -7.91 -14.55
N GLN A 152 38.83 -9.18 -14.14
CA GLN A 152 37.54 -9.80 -13.89
C GLN A 152 36.94 -9.38 -12.54
N ASP A 153 37.76 -9.16 -11.51
CA ASP A 153 37.31 -8.62 -10.22
C ASP A 153 36.95 -7.14 -10.33
N GLU A 154 37.74 -6.35 -11.07
CA GLU A 154 37.41 -4.95 -11.35
C GLU A 154 36.13 -4.80 -12.17
N ALA A 155 35.82 -5.73 -13.08
CA ALA A 155 34.53 -5.75 -13.79
C ALA A 155 33.34 -6.00 -12.85
N ARG A 156 33.50 -6.88 -11.84
CA ARG A 156 32.50 -7.13 -10.79
C ARG A 156 32.31 -5.91 -9.88
N ARG A 157 33.43 -5.31 -9.45
CA ARG A 157 33.44 -4.08 -8.65
C ARG A 157 32.73 -2.94 -9.39
N ALA A 158 33.12 -2.67 -10.63
CA ALA A 158 32.50 -1.63 -11.45
C ALA A 158 31.00 -1.89 -11.70
N ARG A 159 30.58 -3.16 -11.72
CA ARG A 159 29.15 -3.53 -11.79
C ARG A 159 28.41 -3.19 -10.50
N LEU A 160 28.94 -3.55 -9.33
CA LEU A 160 28.38 -3.17 -8.02
C LEU A 160 28.31 -1.65 -7.86
N GLU A 161 29.38 -0.92 -8.18
CA GLU A 161 29.43 0.55 -8.09
C GLU A 161 28.43 1.21 -9.06
N ARG A 162 28.18 0.59 -10.24
CA ARG A 162 27.12 1.03 -11.17
C ARG A 162 25.71 0.73 -10.64
N TRP A 163 25.53 -0.35 -9.88
CA TRP A 163 24.35 -0.64 -9.04
C TRP A 163 24.32 0.17 -7.73
N ARG A 164 25.25 1.13 -7.56
CA ARG A 164 25.34 2.11 -6.46
C ARG A 164 25.80 1.59 -5.10
N TYR A 165 26.11 0.30 -4.96
CA TYR A 165 26.66 -0.25 -3.72
C TYR A 165 28.01 0.36 -3.34
N ALA A 166 28.24 0.55 -2.04
CA ALA A 166 29.54 0.93 -1.52
C ALA A 166 30.44 -0.31 -1.38
N VAL A 167 31.39 -0.49 -2.32
CA VAL A 167 32.18 -1.73 -2.41
C VAL A 167 33.48 -1.66 -1.62
N THR A 168 33.67 -2.63 -0.72
CA THR A 168 34.96 -2.91 -0.08
C THR A 168 35.51 -4.23 -0.62
N LEU A 169 36.79 -4.24 -1.03
CA LEU A 169 37.50 -5.48 -1.39
C LEU A 169 38.15 -6.10 -0.16
N ILE A 170 38.17 -7.44 -0.08
CA ILE A 170 38.92 -8.19 0.93
C ILE A 170 39.56 -9.44 0.33
N ASP A 171 40.78 -9.75 0.75
CA ASP A 171 41.49 -10.96 0.34
C ASP A 171 40.82 -12.23 0.88
N ASP A 172 40.71 -13.27 0.06
CA ASP A 172 40.26 -14.61 0.49
C ASP A 172 41.17 -15.19 1.59
N ASN A 173 42.46 -14.85 1.55
CA ASN A 173 43.47 -15.22 2.53
C ASN A 173 43.42 -14.41 3.83
N ALA A 174 42.57 -13.37 3.93
CA ALA A 174 42.44 -12.54 5.13
C ALA A 174 42.16 -13.36 6.39
N THR A 175 42.55 -12.80 7.55
CA THR A 175 42.33 -13.47 8.84
C THR A 175 40.85 -13.47 9.20
N GLN A 176 40.38 -14.48 9.95
CA GLN A 176 38.99 -14.58 10.41
C GLN A 176 38.51 -13.26 11.05
N ALA A 177 39.31 -12.68 11.96
CA ALA A 177 38.97 -11.44 12.64
C ALA A 177 38.83 -10.21 11.70
N ALA A 178 39.54 -10.20 10.56
CA ALA A 178 39.38 -9.14 9.55
C ALA A 178 38.09 -9.34 8.74
N ILE A 179 37.74 -10.59 8.42
CA ILE A 179 36.48 -10.95 7.76
C ILE A 179 35.29 -10.66 8.68
N ASP A 180 35.34 -11.04 9.95
CA ASP A 180 34.30 -10.78 10.94
C ASP A 180 34.06 -9.26 11.13
N ALA A 181 35.14 -8.47 11.15
CA ALA A 181 35.06 -7.01 11.24
C ALA A 181 34.48 -6.37 9.96
N ALA A 182 34.79 -6.92 8.79
CA ALA A 182 34.17 -6.50 7.54
C ALA A 182 32.66 -6.84 7.54
N ILE A 183 32.28 -8.08 7.89
CA ILE A 183 30.89 -8.52 8.04
C ILE A 183 30.08 -7.58 8.95
N ALA A 184 30.64 -7.14 10.08
CA ALA A 184 29.97 -6.24 11.01
C ALA A 184 29.70 -4.81 10.48
N SER A 185 30.13 -4.50 9.25
CA SER A 185 29.97 -3.18 8.60
C SER A 185 29.45 -3.25 7.15
N HIS A 186 29.01 -4.43 6.70
CA HIS A 186 28.52 -4.67 5.33
C HIS A 186 27.18 -5.41 5.37
N ASN A 187 26.33 -5.19 4.36
CA ASN A 187 24.99 -5.76 4.28
C ASN A 187 24.97 -7.15 3.64
N ALA A 188 25.87 -7.41 2.69
CA ALA A 188 26.05 -8.71 2.06
C ALA A 188 27.47 -8.90 1.50
N ILE A 189 27.77 -10.13 1.12
CA ILE A 189 29.06 -10.56 0.58
C ILE A 189 28.88 -11.13 -0.82
N TRP A 190 29.75 -10.75 -1.75
CA TRP A 190 29.92 -11.43 -3.01
C TRP A 190 31.30 -12.10 -3.05
N VAL A 191 31.32 -13.42 -3.18
CA VAL A 191 32.56 -14.18 -3.35
C VAL A 191 32.82 -14.40 -4.84
N SER A 192 33.85 -13.69 -5.34
CA SER A 192 34.26 -13.74 -6.74
C SER A 192 34.67 -15.14 -7.15
N ALA A 193 34.41 -15.50 -8.42
CA ALA A 193 34.91 -16.71 -9.04
C ALA A 193 36.45 -16.83 -9.10
N THR A 194 37.19 -15.76 -8.78
CA THR A 194 38.67 -15.76 -8.67
C THR A 194 39.18 -16.30 -7.34
N VAL A 195 38.29 -16.49 -6.36
CA VAL A 195 38.61 -17.05 -5.04
C VAL A 195 38.85 -18.56 -5.14
N SER A 196 39.82 -19.05 -4.36
CA SER A 196 40.11 -20.48 -4.27
C SER A 196 39.59 -21.08 -2.96
N ALA A 197 38.92 -22.23 -3.06
CA ALA A 197 38.26 -22.87 -1.92
C ALA A 197 39.21 -23.07 -0.73
N GLY A 198 40.34 -23.75 -0.95
CA GLY A 198 41.34 -24.00 0.10
C GLY A 198 41.99 -22.77 0.74
N THR A 199 41.75 -21.55 0.26
CA THR A 199 42.28 -20.30 0.83
C THR A 199 41.24 -19.54 1.65
N LEU A 200 39.97 -19.52 1.19
CA LEU A 200 38.86 -18.98 1.96
C LEU A 200 38.45 -19.95 3.08
N GLY A 201 38.25 -21.22 2.76
CA GLY A 201 37.83 -22.26 3.69
C GLY A 201 36.55 -21.90 4.44
N THR A 202 36.47 -22.32 5.71
CA THR A 202 35.25 -22.15 6.52
C THR A 202 35.02 -20.73 7.07
N LYS A 203 35.76 -19.71 6.59
CA LYS A 203 35.72 -18.36 7.21
C LYS A 203 34.36 -17.67 7.08
N LEU A 204 33.59 -18.00 6.04
CA LEU A 204 32.23 -17.48 5.79
C LEU A 204 31.12 -18.49 6.10
N THR A 205 31.45 -19.67 6.63
CA THR A 205 30.44 -20.69 7.01
C THR A 205 29.50 -20.16 8.10
N ASN A 206 29.97 -19.29 9.00
CA ASN A 206 29.14 -18.67 10.05
C ASN A 206 28.83 -17.18 9.78
N SER A 207 28.90 -16.72 8.52
CA SER A 207 28.50 -15.35 8.17
C SER A 207 27.03 -15.11 8.52
N ALA A 208 26.76 -14.09 9.34
CA ALA A 208 25.40 -13.68 9.72
C ALA A 208 24.69 -12.91 8.60
N ILE A 209 25.45 -12.16 7.80
CA ILE A 209 24.97 -11.52 6.57
C ILE A 209 25.04 -12.50 5.40
N GLY A 210 24.19 -12.30 4.40
CA GLY A 210 24.06 -13.22 3.28
C GLY A 210 25.21 -13.17 2.27
N VAL A 211 25.37 -14.26 1.50
CA VAL A 211 26.51 -14.46 0.60
C VAL A 211 26.09 -14.94 -0.80
N VAL A 212 26.50 -14.24 -1.85
CA VAL A 212 26.48 -14.73 -3.23
C VAL A 212 27.80 -15.44 -3.55
N VAL A 213 27.72 -16.66 -4.09
CA VAL A 213 28.87 -17.52 -4.37
C VAL A 213 28.90 -17.92 -5.85
N GLU A 214 29.93 -17.47 -6.57
CA GLU A 214 30.18 -17.92 -7.95
C GLU A 214 31.05 -19.18 -8.01
N GLN A 215 32.04 -19.30 -7.12
CA GLN A 215 33.02 -20.36 -7.25
C GLN A 215 32.41 -21.73 -6.89
N ARG A 216 32.34 -22.65 -7.87
CA ARG A 216 31.67 -23.96 -7.69
C ARG A 216 32.24 -24.75 -6.51
N GLN A 217 33.55 -24.69 -6.29
CA GLN A 217 34.23 -25.45 -5.23
C GLN A 217 33.79 -25.01 -3.82
N LEU A 218 33.31 -23.78 -3.69
CA LEU A 218 32.76 -23.26 -2.45
C LEU A 218 31.36 -23.80 -2.13
N TRP A 219 30.65 -24.44 -3.06
CA TRP A 219 29.33 -25.03 -2.76
C TRP A 219 29.42 -26.13 -1.69
N GLN A 220 30.55 -26.85 -1.65
CA GLN A 220 30.87 -27.81 -0.60
C GLN A 220 31.25 -27.12 0.73
N GLU A 221 32.13 -26.12 0.69
CA GLU A 221 32.61 -25.43 1.91
C GLU A 221 31.54 -24.59 2.60
N PHE A 222 30.58 -24.07 1.82
CA PHE A 222 29.38 -23.38 2.28
C PHE A 222 28.23 -24.34 2.59
N GLY A 223 28.44 -25.65 2.41
CA GLY A 223 27.56 -26.72 2.91
C GLY A 223 26.26 -26.93 2.14
N VAL A 224 26.13 -26.48 0.89
CA VAL A 224 24.95 -26.77 0.06
C VAL A 224 25.03 -28.12 -0.65
N THR A 225 26.23 -28.60 -0.97
CA THR A 225 26.47 -29.97 -1.46
C THR A 225 27.47 -30.70 -0.56
N ALA A 226 27.41 -32.03 -0.55
CA ALA A 226 28.40 -32.85 0.18
C ALA A 226 29.76 -32.94 -0.55
N THR A 227 29.80 -32.58 -1.84
CA THR A 227 30.94 -32.68 -2.77
C THR A 227 30.90 -31.56 -3.81
N ASP A 228 32.04 -31.28 -4.44
CA ASP A 228 32.19 -30.32 -5.55
C ASP A 228 31.15 -30.55 -6.68
N PRO A 229 30.40 -29.50 -7.10
CA PRO A 229 29.62 -29.49 -8.35
C PRO A 229 30.47 -29.68 -9.61
N SER A 230 29.80 -30.08 -10.69
CA SER A 230 30.35 -30.16 -12.05
C SER A 230 30.22 -28.84 -12.81
N THR A 231 30.88 -28.77 -13.97
CA THR A 231 30.73 -27.68 -14.95
C THR A 231 30.31 -28.21 -16.31
N TYR A 232 29.48 -27.47 -17.01
CA TYR A 232 29.12 -27.68 -18.42
C TYR A 232 29.43 -26.44 -19.25
N MET A 233 29.64 -26.60 -20.56
CA MET A 233 29.84 -25.48 -21.48
C MET A 233 28.49 -25.10 -22.11
N GLY A 234 28.00 -23.89 -21.85
CA GLY A 234 26.65 -23.49 -22.28
C GLY A 234 26.43 -21.99 -22.32
N THR A 235 25.25 -21.57 -22.80
CA THR A 235 24.82 -20.15 -22.84
C THR A 235 23.65 -19.83 -21.93
N SER A 236 23.02 -20.84 -21.35
CA SER A 236 21.69 -20.76 -20.75
C SER A 236 21.55 -21.71 -19.57
N VAL A 237 20.58 -21.41 -18.72
CA VAL A 237 20.00 -22.30 -17.69
C VAL A 237 18.52 -22.54 -18.01
N GLU A 238 17.88 -23.50 -17.36
CA GLU A 238 16.44 -23.73 -17.45
C GLU A 238 15.79 -23.39 -16.11
N ILE A 239 14.98 -22.32 -16.07
CA ILE A 239 14.32 -21.84 -14.84
C ILE A 239 13.16 -22.79 -14.51
N THR A 240 13.21 -23.41 -13.32
CA THR A 240 12.21 -24.37 -12.85
C THR A 240 11.26 -23.78 -11.82
N ASP A 241 11.73 -22.78 -11.06
CA ASP A 241 10.93 -22.02 -10.11
C ASP A 241 11.08 -20.52 -10.42
N ASN A 242 9.95 -19.84 -10.62
CA ASN A 242 9.87 -18.39 -10.82
C ASN A 242 8.99 -17.70 -9.76
N THR A 243 8.90 -18.28 -8.57
CA THR A 243 8.23 -17.70 -7.39
C THR A 243 9.23 -17.10 -6.39
N HIS A 244 10.51 -17.42 -6.52
CA HIS A 244 11.60 -16.91 -5.68
C HIS A 244 12.15 -15.58 -6.21
N HIS A 245 12.49 -14.63 -5.34
CA HIS A 245 12.91 -13.26 -5.72
C HIS A 245 13.98 -13.19 -6.84
N ILE A 246 15.01 -14.03 -6.76
CA ILE A 246 16.07 -14.15 -7.78
C ILE A 246 15.54 -14.47 -9.19
N THR A 247 14.43 -15.21 -9.30
CA THR A 247 13.90 -15.75 -10.56
C THR A 247 12.49 -15.25 -10.93
N GLU A 248 11.81 -14.49 -10.06
CA GLU A 248 10.44 -14.00 -10.28
C GLU A 248 10.29 -13.09 -11.51
N SER A 249 11.38 -12.43 -11.91
CA SER A 249 11.43 -11.61 -13.13
C SER A 249 11.50 -12.42 -14.43
N PHE A 250 11.63 -13.74 -14.37
CA PHE A 250 11.78 -14.62 -15.53
C PHE A 250 10.59 -15.58 -15.68
N SER A 251 10.31 -15.99 -16.92
CA SER A 251 9.44 -17.14 -17.19
C SER A 251 10.18 -18.44 -16.92
N THR A 252 9.47 -19.49 -16.50
CA THR A 252 10.02 -20.85 -16.49
C THR A 252 10.42 -21.31 -17.89
N GLY A 253 11.42 -22.21 -17.95
CA GLY A 253 12.03 -22.68 -19.19
C GLY A 253 13.40 -22.04 -19.50
N PRO A 254 13.92 -22.21 -20.74
CA PRO A 254 15.29 -21.82 -21.08
C PRO A 254 15.54 -20.29 -21.05
N LEU A 255 16.52 -19.88 -20.26
CA LEU A 255 16.96 -18.48 -20.11
C LEU A 255 18.43 -18.34 -20.53
N GLN A 256 18.70 -17.54 -21.57
CA GLN A 256 20.07 -17.23 -21.97
C GLN A 256 20.71 -16.21 -21.02
N ILE A 257 21.76 -16.64 -20.31
CA ILE A 257 22.46 -15.87 -19.28
C ILE A 257 23.86 -15.40 -19.70
N VAL A 258 24.48 -15.99 -20.73
CA VAL A 258 25.72 -15.50 -21.35
C VAL A 258 25.63 -15.41 -22.88
N THR A 259 26.37 -14.47 -23.47
CA THR A 259 26.36 -14.13 -24.89
C THR A 259 27.05 -15.17 -25.77
N THR A 260 28.09 -15.83 -25.26
CA THR A 260 28.85 -16.91 -25.90
C THR A 260 28.99 -18.09 -24.96
N ALA A 261 29.12 -19.31 -25.48
CA ALA A 261 29.21 -20.51 -24.66
C ALA A 261 30.42 -20.46 -23.71
N ASP A 262 30.15 -20.52 -22.42
CA ASP A 262 31.12 -20.34 -21.34
C ASP A 262 30.91 -21.41 -20.26
N SER A 263 31.76 -21.43 -19.22
CA SER A 263 31.71 -22.43 -18.15
C SER A 263 30.63 -22.11 -17.12
N LEU A 264 29.60 -22.96 -17.10
CA LEU A 264 28.45 -22.88 -16.21
C LEU A 264 28.47 -24.04 -15.20
N VAL A 265 27.85 -23.85 -14.04
CA VAL A 265 27.84 -24.81 -12.93
C VAL A 265 26.53 -25.60 -12.92
N SER A 266 26.63 -26.91 -12.72
CA SER A 266 25.49 -27.80 -12.46
C SER A 266 25.86 -28.89 -11.47
N THR A 267 24.90 -29.40 -10.71
CA THR A 267 25.11 -30.51 -9.77
C THR A 267 24.02 -31.58 -9.81
N ALA A 268 24.44 -32.83 -10.04
CA ALA A 268 23.64 -34.03 -9.80
C ALA A 268 23.66 -34.48 -8.33
N GLN A 269 24.38 -33.78 -7.44
CA GLN A 269 24.48 -34.16 -6.03
C GLN A 269 23.19 -33.81 -5.28
N ALA A 270 22.89 -34.59 -4.24
CA ALA A 270 21.84 -34.22 -3.31
C ALA A 270 22.20 -32.88 -2.63
N LEU A 271 21.26 -31.94 -2.69
CA LEU A 271 21.36 -30.67 -2.00
C LEU A 271 21.12 -30.86 -0.49
N ALA A 272 21.61 -29.93 0.32
CA ALA A 272 21.34 -29.87 1.74
C ALA A 272 19.84 -29.71 2.04
N GLY A 273 19.39 -30.11 3.24
CA GLY A 273 17.96 -30.16 3.59
C GLY A 273 17.22 -28.82 3.51
N GLY A 274 17.93 -27.70 3.73
CA GLY A 274 17.36 -26.35 3.59
C GLY A 274 17.57 -25.68 2.23
N ALA A 275 18.21 -26.36 1.27
CA ALA A 275 18.60 -25.76 -0.01
C ALA A 275 17.54 -25.98 -1.11
N THR A 276 17.21 -24.92 -1.82
CA THR A 276 16.15 -24.88 -2.84
C THR A 276 16.74 -24.67 -4.23
N PRO A 277 16.51 -25.57 -5.21
CA PRO A 277 16.93 -25.36 -6.59
C PRO A 277 15.93 -24.48 -7.35
N LEU A 278 16.40 -23.40 -7.97
CA LEU A 278 15.57 -22.46 -8.75
C LEU A 278 15.63 -22.71 -10.27
N GLY A 279 16.67 -23.41 -10.72
CA GLY A 279 16.85 -23.78 -12.12
C GLY A 279 17.93 -24.85 -12.31
N VAL A 280 17.89 -25.49 -13.47
CA VAL A 280 18.72 -26.66 -13.84
C VAL A 280 19.55 -26.40 -15.09
N GLU A 281 20.48 -27.31 -15.39
CA GLU A 281 21.16 -27.41 -16.68
C GLU A 281 20.12 -27.64 -17.81
N PRO A 282 20.22 -26.93 -18.96
CA PRO A 282 19.22 -27.03 -20.04
C PRO A 282 19.01 -28.46 -20.56
N GLY A 283 17.78 -28.97 -20.48
CA GLY A 283 17.45 -30.34 -20.88
C GLY A 283 18.00 -31.44 -19.96
N GLY A 284 18.53 -31.07 -18.79
CA GLY A 284 18.97 -31.97 -17.72
C GLY A 284 18.08 -31.89 -16.48
N THR A 285 18.59 -32.45 -15.37
CA THR A 285 17.96 -32.37 -14.03
C THR A 285 18.90 -31.78 -12.97
N ASP A 286 20.12 -31.45 -13.38
CA ASP A 286 21.21 -31.10 -12.48
C ASP A 286 21.08 -29.63 -12.08
N SER A 287 21.06 -29.35 -10.78
CA SER A 287 20.74 -28.03 -10.25
C SER A 287 21.84 -27.02 -10.58
N ALA A 288 21.48 -25.90 -11.20
CA ALA A 288 22.40 -24.86 -11.65
C ALA A 288 22.27 -23.57 -10.83
N ILE A 289 21.06 -23.24 -10.38
CA ILE A 289 20.80 -22.13 -9.46
C ILE A 289 20.28 -22.72 -8.15
N VAL A 290 20.93 -22.43 -7.03
CA VAL A 290 20.52 -22.93 -5.71
C VAL A 290 20.54 -21.81 -4.69
N THR A 291 19.54 -21.77 -3.81
CA THR A 291 19.51 -20.89 -2.64
C THR A 291 19.45 -21.69 -1.34
N LEU A 292 19.88 -21.06 -0.25
CA LEU A 292 19.77 -21.58 1.10
C LEU A 292 19.37 -20.43 2.03
N GLU A 293 18.21 -20.54 2.66
CA GLU A 293 17.74 -19.54 3.62
C GLU A 293 18.56 -19.54 4.92
N ALA A 294 18.50 -18.43 5.66
CA ALA A 294 19.08 -18.40 7.01
C ALA A 294 18.36 -19.42 7.92
N GLY A 295 19.12 -20.09 8.78
CA GLY A 295 18.64 -21.24 9.55
C GLY A 295 18.52 -22.55 8.77
N GLY A 296 18.66 -22.55 7.44
CA GLY A 296 18.57 -23.74 6.60
C GLY A 296 19.67 -24.78 6.88
N ASP A 297 19.32 -26.06 6.87
CA ASP A 297 20.24 -27.18 7.13
C ASP A 297 21.37 -27.27 6.10
N LEU A 298 22.58 -27.57 6.58
CA LEU A 298 23.79 -27.78 5.78
C LEU A 298 24.07 -29.27 5.57
N ALA A 299 24.62 -29.64 4.41
CA ALA A 299 24.96 -31.02 4.03
C ALA A 299 26.01 -31.68 4.95
N GLY A 300 26.84 -30.87 5.63
CA GLY A 300 27.79 -31.32 6.65
C GLY A 300 27.22 -31.40 8.08
N GLY A 301 25.95 -31.03 8.27
CA GLY A 301 25.32 -30.83 9.58
C GLY A 301 25.47 -29.40 10.11
N GLY A 302 24.54 -29.00 10.97
CA GLY A 302 24.37 -27.60 11.39
C GLY A 302 23.52 -26.80 10.40
N SER A 303 23.33 -25.51 10.68
CA SER A 303 22.50 -24.61 9.88
C SER A 303 23.28 -23.37 9.41
N SER A 304 22.82 -22.76 8.32
CA SER A 304 23.38 -21.51 7.81
C SER A 304 23.03 -20.33 8.72
N ALA A 305 24.01 -19.50 9.09
CA ALA A 305 23.74 -18.32 9.91
C ALA A 305 23.05 -17.17 9.14
N GLY A 306 23.35 -17.05 7.83
CA GLY A 306 22.73 -16.11 6.90
C GLY A 306 22.36 -16.78 5.58
N ARG A 307 21.73 -16.02 4.69
CA ARG A 307 21.33 -16.47 3.33
C ARG A 307 22.53 -16.84 2.47
N ARG A 308 22.32 -17.75 1.51
CA ARG A 308 23.32 -18.05 0.47
C ARG A 308 22.68 -18.24 -0.89
N ALA A 309 23.21 -17.58 -1.91
CA ALA A 309 22.81 -17.75 -3.30
C ALA A 309 23.99 -18.27 -4.12
N PHE A 310 23.76 -19.35 -4.86
CA PHE A 310 24.76 -20.01 -5.69
C PHE A 310 24.37 -19.80 -7.15
N VAL A 311 25.19 -19.03 -7.87
CA VAL A 311 24.93 -18.61 -9.25
C VAL A 311 25.52 -19.61 -10.25
N PRO A 312 24.95 -19.74 -11.46
CA PRO A 312 25.25 -20.85 -12.36
C PRO A 312 26.53 -20.68 -13.19
N TRP A 313 27.51 -19.87 -12.76
CA TRP A 313 28.78 -19.64 -13.48
C TRP A 313 30.01 -19.73 -12.57
N SER A 314 31.12 -20.29 -13.07
CA SER A 314 32.36 -20.46 -12.29
C SER A 314 33.62 -20.16 -13.11
N GLY A 315 34.58 -19.53 -12.46
CA GLY A 315 35.86 -19.08 -13.02
C GLY A 315 36.89 -20.19 -13.26
N ASP A 316 36.64 -21.41 -12.76
CA ASP A 316 37.55 -22.56 -12.84
C ASP A 316 38.01 -22.91 -14.27
N SER A 317 37.24 -22.52 -15.29
CA SER A 317 37.53 -22.77 -16.70
C SER A 317 37.76 -21.49 -17.52
N GLY A 318 37.93 -20.33 -16.87
CA GLY A 318 38.17 -19.05 -17.54
C GLY A 318 36.91 -18.26 -17.91
N PHE A 319 35.82 -18.41 -17.14
CA PHE A 319 34.59 -17.66 -17.32
C PHE A 319 34.81 -16.15 -17.36
N VAL A 320 34.23 -15.49 -18.37
CA VAL A 320 34.38 -14.05 -18.58
C VAL A 320 33.09 -13.35 -18.13
N PHE A 321 33.17 -12.58 -17.05
CA PHE A 321 32.06 -11.86 -16.45
C PHE A 321 31.34 -10.92 -17.42
N ASP A 322 32.08 -10.27 -18.33
CA ASP A 322 31.52 -9.41 -19.37
C ASP A 322 30.69 -10.16 -20.44
N ASN A 323 30.72 -11.50 -20.46
CA ASN A 323 29.82 -12.30 -21.30
C ASN A 323 28.40 -12.38 -20.75
N LEU A 324 28.12 -11.96 -19.50
CA LEU A 324 26.76 -11.99 -18.92
C LEU A 324 25.79 -11.14 -19.76
N THR A 325 24.65 -11.73 -20.12
CA THR A 325 23.53 -11.02 -20.75
C THR A 325 22.83 -10.11 -19.75
N GLY A 326 21.88 -9.28 -20.22
CA GLY A 326 20.96 -8.56 -19.33
C GLY A 326 20.25 -9.49 -18.34
N ASN A 327 19.86 -10.70 -18.76
CA ASN A 327 19.24 -11.69 -17.87
C ASN A 327 20.23 -12.23 -16.82
N GLY A 328 21.47 -12.52 -17.22
CA GLY A 328 22.52 -12.98 -16.31
C GLY A 328 22.85 -11.92 -15.26
N LEU A 329 22.94 -10.66 -15.67
CA LEU A 329 23.13 -9.52 -14.77
C LEU A 329 21.93 -9.29 -13.85
N GLN A 330 20.70 -9.40 -14.36
CA GLN A 330 19.47 -9.26 -13.56
C GLN A 330 19.34 -10.37 -12.50
N MET A 331 19.71 -11.61 -12.86
CA MET A 331 19.72 -12.73 -11.91
C MET A 331 20.80 -12.55 -10.83
N LEU A 332 21.97 -12.04 -11.17
CA LEU A 332 23.00 -11.66 -10.20
C LEU A 332 22.53 -10.53 -9.28
N GLN A 333 21.87 -9.52 -9.83
CA GLN A 333 21.33 -8.41 -9.05
C GLN A 333 20.28 -8.91 -8.05
N GLY A 334 19.28 -9.69 -8.51
CA GLY A 334 18.28 -10.28 -7.61
C GLY A 334 18.89 -11.24 -6.57
N ALA A 335 20.00 -11.91 -6.88
CA ALA A 335 20.76 -12.70 -5.92
C ALA A 335 21.41 -11.83 -4.83
N LEU A 336 22.05 -10.71 -5.22
CA LEU A 336 22.67 -9.75 -4.29
C LEU A 336 21.61 -9.06 -3.40
N GLU A 337 20.50 -8.63 -4.00
CA GLU A 337 19.36 -8.04 -3.30
C GLU A 337 18.76 -9.04 -2.29
N TRP A 338 18.47 -10.28 -2.72
CA TRP A 338 17.93 -11.32 -1.83
C TRP A 338 18.82 -11.65 -0.64
N VAL A 339 20.15 -11.74 -0.82
CA VAL A 339 21.07 -12.03 0.30
C VAL A 339 21.31 -10.83 1.22
N ALA A 340 21.06 -9.60 0.74
CA ALA A 340 21.17 -8.36 1.52
C ALA A 340 19.87 -7.99 2.25
N MET A 341 18.71 -8.45 1.77
CA MET A 341 17.46 -8.39 2.52
C MET A 341 17.64 -9.06 3.89
N PRO A 342 17.04 -8.51 4.96
CA PRO A 342 17.02 -9.18 6.25
C PRO A 342 16.49 -10.61 6.07
N PRO A 343 17.04 -11.60 6.79
CA PRO A 343 16.54 -12.95 6.71
C PRO A 343 15.05 -12.93 7.03
N LEU A 344 14.22 -13.49 6.16
CA LEU A 344 12.84 -13.69 6.51
C LEU A 344 12.82 -14.54 7.79
N GLY A 345 11.96 -14.18 8.73
CA GLY A 345 11.53 -15.11 9.75
C GLY A 345 11.14 -16.44 9.11
N PRO A 346 11.24 -17.57 9.84
CA PRO A 346 10.88 -18.87 9.30
C PRO A 346 9.50 -18.84 8.61
N PRO A 347 9.26 -19.71 7.61
CA PRO A 347 7.99 -19.74 6.92
C PRO A 347 6.86 -19.97 7.92
N ALA A 348 5.97 -18.98 8.01
CA ALA A 348 4.74 -19.09 8.79
C ALA A 348 3.75 -20.01 8.07
N VAL A 349 2.65 -20.30 8.76
CA VAL A 349 1.52 -21.09 8.26
C VAL A 349 0.31 -20.21 7.95
N ALA A 350 0.22 -19.05 8.63
CA ALA A 350 -0.57 -17.89 8.20
C ALA A 350 0.16 -16.60 8.62
N HIS A 351 0.09 -15.56 7.80
CA HIS A 351 0.75 -14.27 8.04
C HIS A 351 -0.12 -13.09 7.59
N TRP A 352 -0.85 -12.50 8.54
CA TRP A 352 -1.63 -11.29 8.33
C TRP A 352 -0.76 -10.06 8.63
N ARG A 353 -0.25 -9.42 7.59
CA ARG A 353 0.56 -8.20 7.73
C ARG A 353 -0.25 -7.04 8.26
N LEU A 354 -1.51 -6.94 7.82
CA LEU A 354 -2.41 -5.80 8.07
C LEU A 354 -1.99 -4.50 7.36
N ASP A 355 -1.20 -4.67 6.28
CA ASP A 355 -0.73 -3.64 5.34
C ASP A 355 -1.84 -3.01 4.49
N GLU A 356 -3.06 -3.56 4.50
CA GLU A 356 -4.18 -3.03 3.73
C GLU A 356 -4.54 -1.60 4.15
N THR A 357 -4.95 -0.77 3.17
CA THR A 357 -5.34 0.63 3.41
C THR A 357 -6.83 0.88 3.28
N THR A 358 -7.59 -0.08 2.72
CA THR A 358 -9.04 0.00 2.52
C THR A 358 -9.67 -1.39 2.46
N GLY A 359 -10.99 -1.46 2.67
CA GLY A 359 -11.77 -2.69 2.54
C GLY A 359 -11.94 -3.45 3.85
N TYR A 360 -12.50 -4.66 3.75
CA TYR A 360 -12.93 -5.48 4.89
C TYR A 360 -12.27 -6.87 4.90
N VAL A 361 -11.12 -7.03 4.26
CA VAL A 361 -10.38 -8.30 4.20
C VAL A 361 -8.96 -8.05 4.69
N ALA A 362 -8.51 -8.84 5.65
CA ALA A 362 -7.12 -8.94 6.07
C ALA A 362 -6.49 -10.14 5.34
N ALA A 363 -5.54 -9.91 4.44
CA ALA A 363 -4.97 -10.98 3.64
C ALA A 363 -3.94 -11.79 4.45
N ASP A 364 -4.08 -13.12 4.40
CA ASP A 364 -2.96 -14.02 4.65
C ASP A 364 -1.95 -13.90 3.49
N SER A 365 -0.80 -13.29 3.75
CA SER A 365 0.18 -12.91 2.72
C SER A 365 1.02 -14.07 2.18
N ILE A 366 0.85 -15.27 2.74
CA ILE A 366 1.58 -16.49 2.37
C ILE A 366 0.66 -17.65 1.94
N GLY A 367 -0.66 -17.46 2.04
CA GLY A 367 -1.62 -18.55 1.96
C GLY A 367 -3.02 -18.09 1.56
N SER A 368 -4.03 -18.84 2.02
CA SER A 368 -5.44 -18.58 1.72
C SER A 368 -6.30 -18.38 2.97
N ASN A 369 -5.69 -18.23 4.15
CA ASN A 369 -6.38 -18.05 5.42
C ASN A 369 -6.80 -16.57 5.63
N HIS A 370 -7.34 -15.94 4.60
CA HIS A 370 -7.75 -14.53 4.67
C HIS A 370 -8.84 -14.34 5.74
N GLY A 371 -8.75 -13.25 6.48
CA GLY A 371 -9.71 -12.88 7.51
C GLY A 371 -10.71 -11.85 7.01
N GLN A 372 -11.97 -11.99 7.42
CA GLN A 372 -13.00 -10.98 7.21
C GLN A 372 -13.00 -10.01 8.42
N VAL A 373 -12.86 -8.71 8.16
CA VAL A 373 -12.96 -7.65 9.16
C VAL A 373 -14.43 -7.42 9.51
N PHE A 374 -14.73 -7.33 10.81
CA PHE A 374 -16.03 -7.02 11.39
C PHE A 374 -15.92 -5.87 12.40
N GLY A 375 -17.01 -5.09 12.52
CA GLY A 375 -17.08 -3.91 13.39
C GLY A 375 -16.90 -2.61 12.60
N ALA A 376 -16.36 -1.59 13.26
CA ALA A 376 -15.97 -0.30 12.70
C ALA A 376 -14.43 -0.12 12.64
N ALA A 377 -13.66 -1.18 12.91
CA ALA A 377 -12.22 -1.28 12.77
C ALA A 377 -11.73 -0.63 11.46
N TYR A 378 -10.64 0.12 11.54
CA TYR A 378 -10.13 0.90 10.41
C TYR A 378 -8.60 0.81 10.29
N TRP A 379 -8.16 0.88 9.05
CA TRP A 379 -6.74 0.82 8.68
C TRP A 379 -6.03 2.10 9.11
N THR A 380 -4.93 1.95 9.83
CA THR A 380 -4.15 3.01 10.46
C THR A 380 -2.65 2.84 10.15
N VAL A 381 -1.79 3.74 10.64
CA VAL A 381 -0.33 3.59 10.47
C VAL A 381 0.20 2.55 11.47
N GLY A 382 0.90 1.55 10.95
CA GLY A 382 1.46 0.44 11.72
C GLY A 382 2.81 0.75 12.36
N GLN A 383 3.39 -0.28 12.96
CA GLN A 383 4.84 -0.39 13.17
C GLN A 383 5.53 -0.73 11.84
N LEU A 384 4.92 -1.59 11.04
CA LEU A 384 5.33 -1.96 9.68
C LEU A 384 4.29 -1.40 8.71
N LEU A 385 4.58 -0.28 8.04
CA LEU A 385 3.67 0.35 7.06
C LEU A 385 2.26 0.67 7.60
N SER A 386 1.28 -0.23 7.43
CA SER A 386 -0.12 -0.06 7.88
C SER A 386 -0.50 -1.14 8.90
N ALA A 387 -1.57 -0.89 9.64
CA ALA A 387 -2.07 -1.82 10.66
C ALA A 387 -3.59 -1.68 10.83
N LEU A 388 -4.21 -2.54 11.64
CA LEU A 388 -5.64 -2.44 11.96
C LEU A 388 -5.87 -1.99 13.41
N GLU A 389 -6.71 -0.97 13.58
CA GLU A 389 -7.11 -0.43 14.89
C GLU A 389 -8.47 -1.00 15.34
N PHE A 390 -8.57 -1.35 16.63
CA PHE A 390 -9.71 -2.01 17.26
C PHE A 390 -10.24 -1.19 18.45
N ASP A 391 -11.55 -0.97 18.51
CA ASP A 391 -12.25 -0.09 19.47
C ASP A 391 -12.52 -0.65 20.88
N GLY A 392 -11.95 -1.82 21.22
CA GLY A 392 -12.21 -2.50 22.50
C GLY A 392 -13.65 -3.00 22.71
N THR A 393 -14.55 -2.84 21.74
CA THR A 393 -16.00 -3.02 21.92
C THR A 393 -16.57 -4.12 21.04
N ASN A 394 -16.49 -3.99 19.71
CA ASN A 394 -17.09 -4.96 18.78
C ASN A 394 -16.24 -5.33 17.56
N ASP A 395 -15.05 -4.73 17.44
CA ASP A 395 -14.10 -5.00 16.36
C ASP A 395 -13.41 -6.37 16.49
N TYR A 396 -13.33 -7.11 15.39
CA TYR A 396 -12.54 -8.33 15.27
C TYR A 396 -12.30 -8.71 13.79
N ILE A 397 -11.28 -9.54 13.55
CA ILE A 397 -11.15 -10.29 12.29
C ILE A 397 -11.60 -11.73 12.56
N GLU A 398 -12.39 -12.31 11.67
CA GLU A 398 -12.77 -13.73 11.67
C GLU A 398 -12.16 -14.43 10.46
N VAL A 399 -11.31 -15.42 10.72
CA VAL A 399 -10.70 -16.30 9.72
C VAL A 399 -11.41 -17.66 9.83
N PRO A 400 -12.00 -18.18 8.73
CA PRO A 400 -12.63 -19.51 8.72
C PRO A 400 -11.70 -20.61 9.22
N ASP A 401 -12.26 -21.68 9.79
CA ASP A 401 -11.45 -22.82 10.23
C ASP A 401 -10.70 -23.49 9.07
N ASN A 402 -9.48 -23.91 9.36
CA ASN A 402 -8.62 -24.67 8.45
C ASN A 402 -7.80 -25.67 9.28
N ALA A 403 -7.57 -26.86 8.72
CA ALA A 403 -6.79 -27.93 9.35
C ALA A 403 -5.37 -27.49 9.76
N VAL A 404 -4.82 -26.45 9.15
CA VAL A 404 -3.51 -25.88 9.54
C VAL A 404 -3.50 -25.30 10.97
N PHE A 405 -4.67 -24.95 11.52
CA PHE A 405 -4.81 -24.48 12.90
C PHE A 405 -5.16 -25.60 13.90
N HIS A 406 -5.20 -26.87 13.44
CA HIS A 406 -5.52 -28.05 14.25
C HIS A 406 -4.25 -28.61 14.92
N VAL A 407 -3.49 -27.71 15.54
CA VAL A 407 -2.22 -28.01 16.21
C VAL A 407 -2.41 -28.86 17.46
N THR A 408 -1.58 -29.89 17.61
CA THR A 408 -1.63 -30.84 18.75
C THR A 408 -0.27 -31.08 19.41
N SER A 409 0.83 -30.79 18.71
CA SER A 409 2.20 -31.08 19.13
C SER A 409 3.02 -29.84 19.47
N ALA A 410 2.78 -28.72 18.79
CA ALA A 410 3.49 -27.46 19.02
C ALA A 410 2.74 -26.30 18.34
N LEU A 411 3.05 -25.06 18.72
CA LEU A 411 2.66 -23.84 17.99
C LEU A 411 3.60 -22.68 18.30
N THR A 412 3.58 -21.65 17.45
CA THR A 412 4.07 -20.30 17.79
C THR A 412 3.11 -19.24 17.26
N VAL A 413 2.93 -18.16 18.01
CA VAL A 413 2.27 -16.93 17.54
C VAL A 413 3.21 -15.75 17.77
N THR A 414 3.31 -14.84 16.81
CA THR A 414 4.00 -13.55 16.93
C THR A 414 3.08 -12.41 16.47
N ALA A 415 3.27 -11.20 17.00
CA ALA A 415 2.59 -9.98 16.55
C ALA A 415 3.34 -8.73 17.02
N TRP A 416 3.22 -7.64 16.25
CA TRP A 416 3.42 -6.29 16.78
C TRP A 416 2.10 -5.80 17.38
N ILE A 417 2.16 -5.25 18.59
CA ILE A 417 0.96 -4.79 19.33
C ILE A 417 1.18 -3.43 19.97
N LYS A 418 0.13 -2.61 20.03
CA LYS A 418 0.08 -1.36 20.77
C LYS A 418 -1.34 -1.11 21.28
N ALA A 419 -1.60 -1.40 22.56
CA ALA A 419 -2.89 -1.13 23.17
C ALA A 419 -2.99 0.29 23.72
N ASP A 420 -4.16 0.91 23.62
CA ASP A 420 -4.49 2.19 24.28
C ASP A 420 -4.83 1.98 25.77
N ALA A 421 -5.45 0.84 26.10
CA ALA A 421 -5.63 0.39 27.48
C ALA A 421 -5.47 -1.13 27.63
N TRP A 422 -4.73 -1.56 28.66
CA TRP A 422 -4.68 -2.97 29.03
C TRP A 422 -5.85 -3.34 29.96
N PRO A 423 -6.59 -4.43 29.69
CA PRO A 423 -7.67 -4.88 30.54
C PRO A 423 -7.17 -5.49 31.85
N SER A 424 -7.97 -5.31 32.91
CA SER A 424 -7.65 -5.75 34.27
C SER A 424 -8.51 -6.91 34.77
N GLY A 425 -7.93 -7.80 35.57
CA GLY A 425 -8.62 -8.84 36.32
C GLY A 425 -8.85 -10.11 35.51
N HIS A 426 -10.11 -10.46 35.24
CA HIS A 426 -10.46 -11.66 34.47
C HIS A 426 -10.57 -11.42 32.95
N ARG A 427 -10.34 -10.18 32.48
CA ARG A 427 -10.43 -9.81 31.06
C ARG A 427 -9.06 -9.81 30.40
N VAL A 428 -9.03 -10.06 29.10
CA VAL A 428 -7.79 -10.07 28.30
C VAL A 428 -7.94 -9.35 26.97
N ALA A 429 -6.84 -8.76 26.49
CA ALA A 429 -6.75 -8.17 25.15
C ALA A 429 -6.28 -9.25 24.18
N VAL A 430 -7.20 -9.75 23.35
CA VAL A 430 -6.95 -10.87 22.44
C VAL A 430 -6.08 -10.43 21.27
N ILE A 431 -5.00 -11.16 21.00
CA ILE A 431 -4.18 -10.97 19.78
C ILE A 431 -4.67 -11.95 18.72
N LEU A 432 -4.63 -13.25 19.03
CA LEU A 432 -5.06 -14.34 18.16
C LEU A 432 -5.60 -15.50 19.00
N ARG A 433 -6.70 -16.14 18.59
CA ARG A 433 -7.25 -17.32 19.29
C ARG A 433 -8.11 -18.21 18.39
N LYS A 434 -8.29 -19.47 18.79
CA LYS A 434 -9.23 -20.43 18.19
C LYS A 434 -10.46 -20.62 19.07
N GLY A 435 -11.65 -20.29 18.54
CA GLY A 435 -12.92 -20.31 19.28
C GLY A 435 -13.46 -18.92 19.65
N GLU A 436 -14.79 -18.80 19.78
CA GLU A 436 -15.47 -17.49 19.87
C GLU A 436 -15.63 -16.91 21.30
N GLY A 437 -15.24 -17.65 22.33
CA GLY A 437 -15.38 -17.26 23.74
C GLY A 437 -14.68 -18.26 24.65
N ASN A 438 -15.03 -18.28 25.94
CA ASN A 438 -14.51 -19.23 26.92
C ASN A 438 -15.52 -20.40 27.12
N PRO A 439 -15.12 -21.68 26.99
CA PRO A 439 -13.77 -22.14 26.66
C PRO A 439 -13.40 -21.91 25.18
N ASN A 440 -12.15 -21.49 25.00
CA ASN A 440 -11.44 -21.45 23.72
C ASN A 440 -10.50 -22.67 23.66
N ASN A 441 -9.98 -22.96 22.47
CA ASN A 441 -9.04 -24.06 22.30
C ASN A 441 -7.60 -23.63 22.69
N TRP A 442 -7.20 -22.49 22.13
CA TRP A 442 -5.97 -21.79 22.49
C TRP A 442 -6.16 -20.29 22.25
N GLN A 443 -5.41 -19.47 22.98
CA GLN A 443 -5.48 -18.02 22.88
C GLN A 443 -4.16 -17.37 23.29
N PHE A 444 -3.65 -16.52 22.40
CA PHE A 444 -2.58 -15.58 22.66
C PHE A 444 -3.17 -14.18 22.91
N ALA A 445 -2.86 -13.60 24.06
CA ALA A 445 -3.51 -12.38 24.55
C ALA A 445 -2.60 -11.62 25.52
N VAL A 446 -3.05 -10.46 26.00
CA VAL A 446 -2.44 -9.73 27.12
C VAL A 446 -3.41 -9.63 28.29
N LYS A 447 -2.99 -10.06 29.48
CA LYS A 447 -3.76 -10.00 30.74
C LYS A 447 -3.03 -9.13 31.76
N ASP A 448 -3.70 -8.16 32.37
CA ASP A 448 -3.09 -7.26 33.37
C ASP A 448 -1.76 -6.61 32.87
N GLY A 449 -1.70 -6.31 31.57
CA GLY A 449 -0.51 -5.78 30.88
C GLY A 449 0.61 -6.79 30.60
N ARG A 450 0.40 -8.09 30.85
CA ARG A 450 1.39 -9.16 30.63
C ARG A 450 0.99 -10.03 29.45
N VAL A 451 1.95 -10.37 28.59
CA VAL A 451 1.74 -11.34 27.50
C VAL A 451 1.34 -12.69 28.10
N THR A 452 0.30 -13.34 27.59
CA THR A 452 -0.26 -14.59 28.14
C THR A 452 -0.65 -15.56 27.03
N LEU A 453 -0.24 -16.84 27.18
CA LEU A 453 -0.71 -17.95 26.36
C LEU A 453 -1.62 -18.88 27.18
N TYR A 454 -2.84 -19.09 26.66
CA TYR A 454 -3.83 -20.03 27.17
C TYR A 454 -3.91 -21.23 26.23
N LEU A 455 -3.90 -22.45 26.79
CA LEU A 455 -4.03 -23.71 26.06
C LEU A 455 -5.08 -24.60 26.75
N ASP A 456 -5.88 -25.29 25.94
CA ASP A 456 -6.97 -26.21 26.29
C ASP A 456 -8.19 -25.57 26.98
N GLU A 457 -9.34 -26.22 26.82
CA GLU A 457 -10.64 -25.80 27.37
C GLU A 457 -10.73 -25.91 28.90
N SER A 458 -9.83 -26.67 29.55
CA SER A 458 -9.99 -27.09 30.94
C SER A 458 -9.15 -26.32 31.98
N ASP A 459 -8.08 -25.64 31.57
CA ASP A 459 -7.13 -24.95 32.47
C ASP A 459 -7.32 -23.42 32.47
N GLY A 460 -8.09 -22.93 33.45
CA GLY A 460 -8.51 -21.52 33.56
C GLY A 460 -7.43 -20.47 33.82
N ASP A 461 -6.18 -20.86 34.07
CA ASP A 461 -5.03 -19.96 34.21
C ASP A 461 -4.04 -20.16 33.06
N GLY A 462 -3.80 -19.12 32.26
CA GLY A 462 -2.79 -19.09 31.20
C GLY A 462 -1.39 -18.79 31.75
N VAL A 463 -0.35 -19.22 31.02
CA VAL A 463 1.05 -18.86 31.34
C VAL A 463 1.28 -17.41 30.94
N SER A 464 1.78 -16.57 31.87
CA SER A 464 1.94 -15.13 31.68
C SER A 464 3.39 -14.67 31.86
N ALA A 465 3.77 -13.61 31.15
CA ALA A 465 5.07 -12.96 31.18
C ALA A 465 5.35 -12.24 32.51
N ASP A 466 6.63 -12.13 32.87
CA ASP A 466 7.19 -11.36 33.98
C ASP A 466 7.27 -9.86 33.65
N THR A 467 7.42 -9.48 32.37
CA THR A 467 7.34 -8.08 31.91
C THR A 467 5.89 -7.58 31.87
N VAL A 468 5.68 -6.36 32.36
CA VAL A 468 4.43 -5.59 32.20
C VAL A 468 4.64 -4.55 31.10
N LEU A 469 3.81 -4.61 30.07
CA LEU A 469 3.77 -3.68 28.95
C LEU A 469 3.04 -2.39 29.37
N ASN A 470 3.53 -1.23 28.93
CA ASN A 470 2.79 0.03 29.07
C ASN A 470 1.77 0.16 27.93
N SER A 471 0.73 0.98 28.10
CA SER A 471 -0.13 1.35 26.97
C SER A 471 0.49 2.47 26.12
N GLY A 472 0.05 2.59 24.87
CA GLY A 472 0.52 3.60 23.91
C GLY A 472 1.92 3.35 23.33
N GLN A 473 2.57 2.23 23.65
CA GLN A 473 3.88 1.83 23.11
C GLN A 473 3.75 0.58 22.23
N TRP A 474 4.51 0.53 21.14
CA TRP A 474 4.66 -0.68 20.33
C TRP A 474 5.58 -1.69 21.04
N TYR A 475 5.18 -2.96 20.98
CA TYR A 475 5.98 -4.11 21.41
C TYR A 475 5.85 -5.22 20.38
N HIS A 476 6.94 -5.95 20.12
CA HIS A 476 6.85 -7.24 19.44
C HIS A 476 6.70 -8.34 20.49
N VAL A 477 5.64 -9.12 20.40
CA VAL A 477 5.36 -10.19 21.36
C VAL A 477 5.29 -11.54 20.67
N ALA A 478 5.74 -12.59 21.37
CA ALA A 478 5.59 -13.95 20.89
C ALA A 478 5.34 -14.96 22.01
N ALA A 479 4.70 -16.06 21.66
CA ALA A 479 4.59 -17.25 22.49
C ALA A 479 4.85 -18.52 21.69
N THR A 480 5.70 -19.40 22.20
CA THR A 480 6.02 -20.72 21.62
C THR A 480 5.57 -21.81 22.58
N TRP A 481 4.98 -22.89 22.08
CA TRP A 481 4.71 -24.12 22.84
C TRP A 481 5.26 -25.33 22.09
N ASP A 482 6.05 -26.17 22.76
CA ASP A 482 6.75 -27.33 22.16
C ASP A 482 6.10 -28.69 22.47
N GLY A 483 4.85 -28.69 22.92
CA GLY A 483 4.17 -29.89 23.42
C GLY A 483 4.35 -30.11 24.92
N THR A 484 5.34 -29.46 25.54
CA THR A 484 5.71 -29.66 26.96
C THR A 484 5.93 -28.37 27.74
N THR A 485 6.35 -27.29 27.08
CA THR A 485 6.84 -26.07 27.69
C THR A 485 6.36 -24.86 26.91
N ILE A 486 5.87 -23.82 27.61
CA ILE A 486 5.55 -22.50 27.02
C ILE A 486 6.72 -21.54 27.26
N LYS A 487 7.16 -20.84 26.22
CA LYS A 487 8.06 -19.68 26.34
C LYS A 487 7.40 -18.44 25.79
N LEU A 488 7.60 -17.32 26.47
CA LEU A 488 7.05 -16.01 26.13
C LEU A 488 8.19 -15.05 25.85
N PHE A 489 7.96 -14.13 24.92
CA PHE A 489 8.97 -13.20 24.42
C PHE A 489 8.39 -11.79 24.30
N VAL A 490 9.23 -10.80 24.60
CA VAL A 490 8.97 -9.37 24.39
C VAL A 490 10.20 -8.78 23.71
N ASP A 491 10.00 -8.04 22.62
CA ASP A 491 11.02 -7.37 21.81
C ASP A 491 12.19 -8.30 21.44
N GLY A 492 11.84 -9.51 21.00
CA GLY A 492 12.79 -10.56 20.57
C GLY A 492 13.54 -11.28 21.70
N ALA A 493 13.43 -10.82 22.95
CA ALA A 493 14.05 -11.43 24.11
C ALA A 493 13.11 -12.43 24.79
N ILE A 494 13.65 -13.54 25.31
CA ILE A 494 12.88 -14.48 26.14
C ILE A 494 12.62 -13.86 27.52
N ASP A 495 11.36 -13.85 27.93
CA ASP A 495 10.92 -13.21 29.16
C ASP A 495 10.85 -14.22 30.32
N ASN A 496 10.13 -15.34 30.15
CA ASN A 496 9.99 -16.38 31.18
C ASN A 496 11.14 -17.43 31.21
N GLY A 497 12.38 -17.02 30.89
CA GLY A 497 13.63 -17.75 31.20
C GLY A 497 13.73 -19.22 30.75
N SER A 498 13.32 -20.16 31.61
CA SER A 498 13.31 -21.60 31.31
C SER A 498 12.12 -22.05 30.45
N GLY A 499 11.10 -21.20 30.35
CA GLY A 499 9.74 -21.60 30.00
C GLY A 499 9.02 -22.30 31.15
N ASP A 500 7.69 -22.32 31.06
CA ASP A 500 6.79 -22.95 32.03
C ASP A 500 6.27 -24.29 31.53
N ALA A 501 6.35 -25.31 32.38
CA ALA A 501 5.94 -26.67 32.02
C ALA A 501 4.41 -26.76 31.87
N ARG A 502 3.94 -27.04 30.65
CA ARG A 502 2.54 -27.27 30.29
C ARG A 502 2.44 -28.33 29.19
N ALA A 503 2.29 -29.58 29.62
CA ALA A 503 2.21 -30.76 28.75
C ALA A 503 0.77 -31.18 28.40
N ALA A 504 -0.18 -30.25 28.47
CA ALA A 504 -1.59 -30.49 28.13
C ALA A 504 -1.76 -30.46 26.60
N PRO A 505 -2.30 -31.51 25.96
CA PRO A 505 -2.51 -31.52 24.53
C PRO A 505 -3.64 -30.56 24.16
N ILE A 506 -3.37 -29.66 23.21
CA ILE A 506 -4.39 -28.87 22.52
C ILE A 506 -5.28 -29.86 21.74
N LEU A 507 -6.60 -29.73 21.87
CA LEU A 507 -7.56 -30.56 21.13
C LEU A 507 -7.76 -30.02 19.70
N THR A 508 -8.27 -30.84 18.78
CA THR A 508 -8.66 -30.37 17.45
C THR A 508 -10.17 -30.13 17.39
N ASP A 509 -10.58 -29.04 16.75
CA ASP A 509 -11.99 -28.66 16.56
C ASP A 509 -12.15 -27.78 15.30
N ASP A 510 -13.39 -27.59 14.88
CA ASP A 510 -13.79 -26.88 13.65
C ASP A 510 -14.13 -25.38 13.88
N ARG A 511 -13.74 -24.80 15.02
CA ARG A 511 -14.03 -23.39 15.34
C ARG A 511 -13.09 -22.44 14.60
N ALA A 512 -13.64 -21.36 14.08
CA ALA A 512 -12.91 -20.26 13.44
C ALA A 512 -11.85 -19.60 14.35
N ILE A 513 -10.89 -18.93 13.71
CA ILE A 513 -9.82 -18.16 14.34
C ILE A 513 -10.23 -16.68 14.40
N TYR A 514 -9.83 -15.98 15.47
CA TYR A 514 -10.16 -14.58 15.68
C TYR A 514 -8.94 -13.74 16.07
N LEU A 515 -8.75 -12.62 15.38
CA LEU A 515 -7.84 -11.55 15.80
C LEU A 515 -8.67 -10.42 16.43
N GLY A 516 -8.12 -9.69 17.41
CA GLY A 516 -8.85 -8.68 18.20
C GLY A 516 -9.91 -9.23 19.17
N GLY A 517 -10.49 -10.39 18.85
CA GLY A 517 -11.35 -11.20 19.71
C GLY A 517 -12.84 -10.97 19.49
N ARG A 518 -13.60 -12.03 19.17
CA ARG A 518 -15.07 -12.03 19.07
C ARG A 518 -15.73 -12.35 20.42
N GLY A 519 -16.98 -11.94 20.66
CA GLY A 519 -17.78 -12.37 21.82
C GLY A 519 -17.26 -11.95 23.21
N GLY A 520 -18.10 -12.05 24.24
CA GLY A 520 -17.71 -11.75 25.63
C GLY A 520 -17.17 -10.32 25.85
N THR A 521 -16.30 -10.16 26.85
CA THR A 521 -15.62 -8.88 27.18
C THR A 521 -14.11 -8.89 26.88
N ASP A 522 -13.64 -9.92 26.19
CA ASP A 522 -12.22 -10.09 25.85
C ASP A 522 -11.99 -9.54 24.44
N LYS A 523 -11.43 -8.34 24.37
CA LYS A 523 -11.33 -7.47 23.19
C LYS A 523 -9.98 -6.77 23.19
N HIS A 524 -9.39 -6.59 22.02
CA HIS A 524 -8.25 -5.69 21.85
C HIS A 524 -8.75 -4.24 21.75
N ASP A 525 -8.03 -3.33 22.42
CA ASP A 525 -8.31 -1.88 22.48
C ASP A 525 -7.01 -1.18 22.08
N GLY A 526 -6.87 -0.83 20.79
CA GLY A 526 -5.62 -0.39 20.16
C GLY A 526 -5.31 -1.12 18.85
N VAL A 527 -4.02 -1.21 18.49
CA VAL A 527 -3.53 -1.58 17.16
C VAL A 527 -2.81 -2.94 17.15
N LEU A 528 -3.13 -3.78 16.15
CA LEU A 528 -2.42 -5.02 15.81
C LEU A 528 -1.77 -4.93 14.43
N ASP A 529 -0.59 -5.53 14.29
CA ASP A 529 0.27 -5.50 13.10
C ASP A 529 1.09 -6.81 13.03
N ASP A 530 1.45 -7.26 11.82
CA ASP A 530 2.35 -8.39 11.54
C ASP A 530 2.02 -9.69 12.31
N VAL A 531 0.76 -10.12 12.31
CA VAL A 531 0.33 -11.30 13.07
C VAL A 531 0.71 -12.58 12.31
N ARG A 532 1.65 -13.36 12.88
CA ARG A 532 2.15 -14.62 12.30
C ARG A 532 1.77 -15.83 13.15
N PHE A 533 1.37 -16.93 12.50
CA PHE A 533 1.08 -18.22 13.14
C PHE A 533 1.97 -19.33 12.57
N TYR A 534 2.42 -20.23 13.45
CA TYR A 534 3.27 -21.38 13.12
C TYR A 534 2.72 -22.65 13.78
N ASP A 535 2.79 -23.78 13.07
CA ASP A 535 2.44 -25.12 13.56
C ASP A 535 3.57 -25.82 14.35
N ARG A 536 4.66 -25.07 14.63
CA ARG A 536 5.83 -25.53 15.37
C ARG A 536 6.29 -24.51 16.41
N ALA A 537 7.05 -24.98 17.39
CA ALA A 537 7.77 -24.11 18.32
C ALA A 537 8.99 -23.50 17.61
N LEU A 538 9.07 -22.17 17.60
CA LEU A 538 10.26 -21.45 17.14
C LEU A 538 11.32 -21.39 18.27
N SER A 539 12.58 -21.35 17.88
CA SER A 539 13.69 -21.08 18.79
C SER A 539 13.78 -19.59 19.12
N ALA A 540 14.46 -19.26 20.22
CA ALA A 540 14.71 -17.86 20.59
C ALA A 540 15.52 -17.09 19.53
N ALA A 541 16.32 -17.78 18.71
CA ALA A 541 17.04 -17.16 17.60
C ALA A 541 16.08 -16.77 16.46
N GLU A 542 15.15 -17.67 16.09
CA GLU A 542 14.13 -17.39 15.07
C GLU A 542 13.17 -16.27 15.49
N ILE A 543 12.74 -16.26 16.76
CA ILE A 543 11.92 -15.16 17.31
C ILE A 543 12.67 -13.81 17.24
N ARG A 544 13.98 -13.83 17.53
CA ARG A 544 14.80 -12.62 17.43
C ARG A 544 14.96 -12.16 15.97
N VAL A 545 15.10 -13.07 15.00
CA VAL A 545 15.12 -12.72 13.58
C VAL A 545 13.80 -12.04 13.15
N ILE A 546 12.63 -12.57 13.55
CA ILE A 546 11.32 -11.94 13.26
C ILE A 546 11.24 -10.52 13.86
N TYR A 547 11.71 -10.34 15.10
CA TYR A 547 11.76 -9.02 15.73
C TYR A 547 12.71 -8.06 15.00
N GLU A 548 13.92 -8.51 14.66
CA GLU A 548 14.93 -7.72 13.95
C GLU A 548 14.50 -7.39 12.51
N GLU A 549 13.78 -8.29 11.83
CA GLU A 549 13.10 -8.06 10.54
C GLU A 549 12.11 -6.90 10.66
N GLY A 550 11.22 -6.94 11.65
CA GLY A 550 10.25 -5.86 11.90
C GLY A 550 10.91 -4.54 12.29
N VAL A 551 11.90 -4.54 13.16
CA VAL A 551 12.65 -3.33 13.54
C VAL A 551 13.42 -2.76 12.36
N ALA A 552 14.01 -3.60 11.51
CA ALA A 552 14.70 -3.16 10.30
C ALA A 552 13.70 -2.55 9.31
N ALA A 553 12.56 -3.20 9.05
CA ALA A 553 11.50 -2.66 8.20
C ALA A 553 10.97 -1.32 8.72
N ALA A 554 10.68 -1.20 10.02
CA ALA A 554 10.21 0.03 10.66
C ALA A 554 11.24 1.18 10.61
N ASN A 555 12.54 0.88 10.70
CA ASN A 555 13.60 1.89 10.59
C ASN A 555 13.99 2.20 9.13
N SER A 556 13.74 1.27 8.21
CA SER A 556 13.85 1.49 6.75
C SER A 556 12.69 2.34 6.22
N ILE A 557 11.72 2.70 7.07
CA ILE A 557 10.81 3.84 6.86
C ILE A 557 11.57 5.17 6.99
N ILE A 558 12.53 5.40 6.08
CA ILE A 558 12.50 6.68 5.33
C ILE A 558 11.04 6.82 4.86
N PRO A 559 10.40 8.01 4.90
CA PRO A 559 9.02 8.18 4.43
C PRO A 559 8.94 7.90 2.93
N THR A 560 8.90 6.61 2.59
CA THR A 560 8.62 6.05 1.30
C THR A 560 7.14 6.31 1.12
N LEU A 561 6.88 7.40 0.43
CA LEU A 561 5.55 7.83 0.06
C LEU A 561 5.01 6.83 -0.97
N ILE A 562 4.54 5.69 -0.49
CA ILE A 562 3.86 4.65 -1.27
C ILE A 562 2.47 5.22 -1.64
N ALA A 563 2.50 6.09 -2.66
CA ALA A 563 1.43 6.97 -3.13
C ALA A 563 0.92 8.03 -2.13
N ASP A 564 1.21 9.30 -2.40
CA ASP A 564 0.37 10.40 -1.91
C ASP A 564 -0.89 10.46 -2.77
N TYR A 565 -1.99 9.86 -2.28
CA TYR A 565 -3.32 10.02 -2.87
C TYR A 565 -3.86 11.42 -2.58
N ARG A 566 -3.23 12.46 -3.14
CA ARG A 566 -3.82 13.80 -3.19
C ARG A 566 -5.02 13.78 -4.12
N PHE A 567 -6.20 13.68 -3.53
CA PHE A 567 -7.45 14.09 -4.14
C PHE A 567 -7.48 15.62 -4.35
N GLN A 568 -6.64 16.11 -5.25
CA GLN A 568 -6.83 17.42 -5.87
C GLN A 568 -7.82 17.27 -7.02
N GLU A 569 -9.08 17.60 -6.75
CA GLU A 569 -9.88 18.27 -7.77
C GLU A 569 -9.05 19.50 -8.20
N VAL A 570 -8.56 19.50 -9.45
CA VAL A 570 -7.77 20.61 -9.97
C VAL A 570 -8.73 21.76 -10.27
N LYS A 571 -9.13 22.48 -9.21
CA LYS A 571 -9.78 23.77 -9.32
C LYS A 571 -8.80 24.72 -10.02
N PRO A 572 -9.10 25.22 -11.24
CA PRO A 572 -8.20 26.13 -11.92
C PRO A 572 -8.04 27.38 -11.06
N SER A 573 -6.79 27.74 -10.76
CA SER A 573 -6.48 28.92 -9.96
C SER A 573 -7.03 30.18 -10.63
N PRO A 574 -7.71 31.07 -9.88
CA PRO A 574 -8.51 32.13 -10.48
C PRO A 574 -7.65 33.18 -11.19
N LYS A 575 -7.57 33.10 -12.52
CA LYS A 575 -7.09 34.21 -13.36
C LYS A 575 -8.20 35.25 -13.49
N ARG A 576 -7.90 36.47 -13.04
CA ARG A 576 -8.83 37.60 -13.01
C ARG A 576 -9.02 38.20 -14.41
N ALA A 577 -10.21 38.06 -14.97
CA ALA A 577 -10.74 38.87 -16.07
C ALA A 577 -12.15 39.33 -15.64
N GLY A 578 -12.45 40.63 -15.75
CA GLY A 578 -13.60 41.23 -15.06
C GLY A 578 -14.94 41.22 -15.82
N HIS A 579 -16.02 41.41 -15.06
CA HIS A 579 -17.44 41.48 -15.48
C HIS A 579 -17.97 40.13 -16.06
N TRP A 580 -19.28 39.89 -16.19
CA TRP A 580 -20.22 40.62 -17.08
C TRP A 580 -21.68 40.59 -16.61
N THR A 581 -22.47 41.48 -17.21
CA THR A 581 -23.94 41.39 -17.34
C THR A 581 -24.37 40.16 -18.15
N LEU A 582 -25.66 39.82 -18.14
CA LEU A 582 -26.25 38.77 -19.01
C LEU A 582 -26.03 39.06 -20.52
N ASP A 583 -24.90 38.64 -21.07
CA ASP A 583 -24.80 37.93 -22.34
C ASP A 583 -23.44 37.18 -22.41
N ASP A 584 -23.36 36.11 -23.20
CA ASP A 584 -22.26 35.14 -23.17
C ASP A 584 -20.92 35.67 -23.72
N THR A 585 -19.87 35.72 -22.89
CA THR A 585 -18.45 35.52 -23.28
C THR A 585 -17.50 35.56 -22.06
N GLY A 586 -17.58 34.55 -21.18
CA GLY A 586 -16.62 34.39 -20.07
C GLY A 586 -17.22 33.71 -18.85
N GLY A 587 -17.11 32.38 -18.77
CA GLY A 587 -17.87 31.57 -17.82
C GLY A 587 -17.57 31.82 -16.33
N GLY A 588 -18.54 32.40 -15.62
CA GLY A 588 -18.60 32.47 -14.16
C GLY A 588 -20.02 32.77 -13.67
N GLY A 589 -20.62 31.86 -12.89
CA GLY A 589 -22.03 31.97 -12.46
C GLY A 589 -22.17 32.37 -11.00
N GLY A 590 -22.11 33.66 -10.69
CA GLY A 590 -22.22 34.13 -9.30
C GLY A 590 -22.52 35.63 -9.14
N MET A 591 -23.08 35.99 -7.98
CA MET A 591 -23.44 37.35 -7.58
C MET A 591 -22.60 37.80 -6.38
N VAL A 592 -22.00 39.00 -6.44
CA VAL A 592 -21.27 39.61 -5.32
C VAL A 592 -21.85 41.01 -5.01
N ALA A 593 -22.22 41.24 -3.75
CA ALA A 593 -22.70 42.54 -3.25
C ALA A 593 -21.65 43.23 -2.35
N GLY A 594 -21.58 44.56 -2.46
CA GLY A 594 -20.71 45.37 -1.60
C GLY A 594 -21.30 45.62 -0.22
N GLY A 595 -22.63 45.72 -0.15
CA GLY A 595 -23.41 45.80 1.08
C GLY A 595 -24.16 44.50 1.37
N ASN A 596 -25.28 44.63 2.06
CA ASN A 596 -26.10 43.51 2.51
C ASN A 596 -26.88 42.87 1.35
N VAL A 597 -27.11 41.56 1.46
CA VAL A 597 -27.95 40.76 0.57
C VAL A 597 -29.21 40.36 1.32
N GLN A 598 -30.38 40.55 0.72
CA GLN A 598 -31.67 40.13 1.28
C GLN A 598 -32.50 39.38 0.24
N VAL A 599 -32.87 38.14 0.56
CA VAL A 599 -33.72 37.27 -0.27
C VAL A 599 -35.01 36.99 0.50
N ARG A 600 -36.17 37.30 -0.07
CA ARG A 600 -37.47 37.27 0.63
C ARG A 600 -38.58 36.59 -0.17
N ASN A 601 -39.68 36.29 0.53
CA ASN A 601 -40.99 35.94 -0.04
C ASN A 601 -40.92 34.82 -1.10
N ASN A 602 -40.46 33.64 -0.71
CA ASN A 602 -40.31 32.44 -1.54
C ASN A 602 -39.35 32.55 -2.74
N ALA A 603 -38.61 33.66 -2.92
CA ALA A 603 -37.68 33.83 -4.03
C ALA A 603 -36.59 32.74 -4.07
N ARG A 604 -36.33 32.21 -5.27
CA ARG A 604 -35.31 31.18 -5.52
C ARG A 604 -34.16 31.70 -6.39
N ILE A 605 -32.94 31.34 -6.01
CA ILE A 605 -31.71 31.61 -6.77
C ILE A 605 -31.17 30.27 -7.27
N ASN A 606 -31.34 30.01 -8.57
CA ASN A 606 -31.06 28.72 -9.20
C ASN A 606 -29.73 28.71 -9.99
N SER A 607 -29.19 27.51 -10.19
CA SER A 607 -28.16 27.22 -11.18
C SER A 607 -28.68 27.38 -12.61
N TYR A 608 -27.87 27.94 -13.52
CA TYR A 608 -28.24 28.09 -14.93
C TYR A 608 -27.96 26.80 -15.73
N TYR A 609 -28.88 26.47 -16.65
CA TYR A 609 -28.74 25.39 -17.63
C TYR A 609 -28.41 25.99 -19.01
N SER A 610 -27.16 25.86 -19.47
CA SER A 610 -26.85 26.12 -20.88
C SER A 610 -27.14 24.87 -21.72
N SER A 611 -28.10 24.97 -22.64
CA SER A 611 -28.32 23.94 -23.68
C SER A 611 -27.24 23.92 -24.77
N LYS A 612 -26.27 24.83 -24.69
CA LYS A 612 -25.03 24.81 -25.47
C LYS A 612 -23.87 24.57 -24.50
N GLY A 613 -23.28 23.37 -24.58
CA GLY A 613 -22.03 23.04 -23.89
C GLY A 613 -20.84 23.93 -24.36
N PRO A 614 -19.59 23.59 -23.97
CA PRO A 614 -18.48 24.53 -23.77
C PRO A 614 -18.21 25.73 -24.71
N TYR A 615 -18.59 25.86 -25.98
CA TYR A 615 -18.56 24.96 -27.15
C TYR A 615 -18.86 23.45 -27.00
N GLY A 616 -20.14 23.09 -27.19
CA GLY A 616 -20.60 21.80 -27.73
C GLY A 616 -20.28 20.53 -26.94
N GLY A 617 -21.09 20.20 -25.93
CA GLY A 617 -21.10 18.89 -25.27
C GLY A 617 -21.48 18.94 -23.80
N GLY A 618 -22.48 18.14 -23.38
CA GLY A 618 -22.84 17.92 -21.96
C GLY A 618 -23.56 19.08 -21.26
N ASN A 619 -24.68 18.78 -20.59
CA ASN A 619 -25.33 19.72 -19.68
C ASN A 619 -24.48 19.88 -18.42
N VAL A 620 -24.06 21.11 -18.08
CA VAL A 620 -23.31 21.37 -16.84
C VAL A 620 -24.14 22.25 -15.91
N THR A 621 -24.75 21.65 -14.89
CA THR A 621 -25.45 22.36 -13.83
C THR A 621 -24.40 22.97 -12.89
N LYS A 622 -24.16 24.29 -12.97
CA LYS A 622 -23.24 24.99 -12.05
C LYS A 622 -23.99 25.58 -10.86
N SER A 623 -23.64 25.19 -9.64
CA SER A 623 -24.14 25.76 -8.38
C SER A 623 -24.13 27.30 -8.39
N ALA A 624 -25.22 27.91 -7.93
CA ALA A 624 -25.32 29.37 -7.86
C ALA A 624 -24.47 29.92 -6.70
N LEU A 625 -23.55 30.84 -6.99
CA LEU A 625 -22.72 31.47 -5.96
C LEU A 625 -23.32 32.83 -5.54
N ALA A 626 -23.52 33.06 -4.24
CA ALA A 626 -24.00 34.35 -3.72
C ALA A 626 -23.09 34.87 -2.60
N ALA A 627 -22.67 36.13 -2.69
CA ALA A 627 -21.58 36.67 -1.90
C ALA A 627 -21.85 38.10 -1.39
N THR A 628 -21.43 38.40 -0.16
CA THR A 628 -21.35 39.77 0.39
C THR A 628 -19.96 40.07 0.93
N ASN A 629 -19.45 41.27 0.70
CA ASN A 629 -18.22 41.78 1.34
C ASN A 629 -18.41 42.16 2.83
N GLN A 630 -19.63 42.04 3.38
CA GLN A 630 -19.94 42.43 4.75
C GLN A 630 -19.63 41.31 5.74
N THR A 631 -19.16 41.72 6.93
CA THR A 631 -18.82 40.84 8.06
C THR A 631 -19.75 41.03 9.27
N GLY A 632 -20.74 41.92 9.15
CA GLY A 632 -21.73 42.17 10.19
C GLY A 632 -22.81 41.10 10.24
N SER A 633 -23.33 40.82 11.44
CA SER A 633 -24.36 39.80 11.62
C SER A 633 -25.65 40.13 10.86
N GLY A 634 -26.22 39.13 10.18
CA GLY A 634 -27.40 39.29 9.33
C GLY A 634 -27.19 40.13 8.06
N ALA A 635 -25.95 40.37 7.64
CA ALA A 635 -25.67 41.04 6.38
C ALA A 635 -26.02 40.19 5.14
N PHE A 636 -26.17 38.88 5.29
CA PHE A 636 -26.83 38.01 4.31
C PHE A 636 -28.09 37.40 4.95
N ALA A 637 -29.27 37.91 4.60
CA ALA A 637 -30.53 37.49 5.20
C ALA A 637 -31.43 36.77 4.19
N MET A 638 -32.00 35.63 4.59
CA MET A 638 -32.96 34.86 3.83
C MET A 638 -34.20 34.62 4.69
N ASP A 639 -35.38 35.02 4.21
CA ASP A 639 -36.64 34.82 4.94
C ASP A 639 -37.76 34.21 4.07
N ASN A 640 -38.76 33.61 4.73
CA ASN A 640 -40.01 33.11 4.13
C ASN A 640 -39.79 32.11 2.97
N SER A 641 -39.37 30.87 3.25
CA SER A 641 -39.31 29.75 2.28
C SER A 641 -38.48 30.02 1.00
N THR A 642 -37.46 30.87 1.11
CA THR A 642 -36.48 31.19 0.07
C THR A 642 -35.40 30.11 -0.06
N SER A 643 -34.83 29.94 -1.26
CA SER A 643 -33.82 28.91 -1.52
C SER A 643 -32.68 29.40 -2.41
N LEU A 644 -31.44 29.15 -2.00
CA LEU A 644 -30.23 29.32 -2.81
C LEU A 644 -29.67 27.94 -3.18
N PHE A 645 -29.65 27.62 -4.47
CA PHE A 645 -29.17 26.34 -4.98
C PHE A 645 -27.68 26.40 -5.32
N GLY A 646 -26.85 26.59 -4.30
CA GLY A 646 -25.40 26.66 -4.35
C GLY A 646 -24.79 27.25 -3.08
N ASP A 647 -23.58 27.82 -3.18
CA ASP A 647 -22.76 28.24 -2.02
C ASP A 647 -22.93 29.73 -1.65
N GLY A 648 -22.84 30.03 -0.35
CA GLY A 648 -22.91 31.37 0.22
C GLY A 648 -21.56 31.86 0.75
N TYR A 649 -21.18 33.12 0.48
CA TYR A 649 -19.94 33.72 0.98
C TYR A 649 -20.15 35.03 1.75
N CYS A 650 -19.57 35.14 2.94
CA CYS A 650 -19.48 36.37 3.74
C CYS A 650 -18.10 37.05 3.60
N GLY A 651 -18.02 38.31 4.03
CA GLY A 651 -16.83 39.13 3.87
C GLY A 651 -15.60 38.56 4.58
N ALA A 652 -14.42 38.93 4.10
CA ALA A 652 -13.17 38.40 4.63
C ALA A 652 -12.98 38.75 6.12
N GLY A 653 -12.75 37.71 6.93
CA GLY A 653 -12.71 37.81 8.39
C GLY A 653 -14.07 37.89 9.08
N GLY A 654 -15.18 37.72 8.37
CA GLY A 654 -16.51 37.52 8.96
C GLY A 654 -16.72 36.07 9.38
N ASP A 655 -17.49 35.85 10.44
CA ASP A 655 -17.94 34.52 10.86
C ASP A 655 -19.23 34.15 10.11
N PRO A 656 -19.24 33.12 9.24
CA PRO A 656 -20.42 32.70 8.48
C PRO A 656 -21.64 32.49 9.38
N GLY A 657 -21.48 31.81 10.53
CA GLY A 657 -22.56 31.48 11.46
C GLY A 657 -23.20 32.70 12.13
N SER A 658 -22.61 33.89 11.99
CA SER A 658 -23.19 35.16 12.42
C SER A 658 -23.71 36.01 11.25
N VAL A 659 -23.05 35.98 10.09
CA VAL A 659 -23.37 36.82 8.92
C VAL A 659 -24.60 36.30 8.17
N PHE A 660 -24.73 34.98 8.04
CA PHE A 660 -25.93 34.35 7.48
C PHE A 660 -27.05 34.36 8.51
N SER A 661 -28.23 34.83 8.11
CA SER A 661 -29.43 34.86 8.94
C SER A 661 -30.59 34.30 8.14
N ILE A 662 -30.75 32.98 8.25
CA ILE A 662 -31.71 32.18 7.50
C ILE A 662 -32.90 31.86 8.41
N TYR A 663 -34.06 32.45 8.10
CA TYR A 663 -35.31 32.25 8.82
C TYR A 663 -36.35 31.61 7.90
N GLU A 664 -36.59 30.31 8.08
CA GLU A 664 -37.47 29.51 7.23
C GLU A 664 -37.02 29.42 5.74
N GLY A 665 -35.76 29.68 5.43
CA GLY A 665 -35.15 29.49 4.09
C GLY A 665 -34.09 28.38 4.07
N CYS A 666 -33.41 28.19 2.94
CA CYS A 666 -32.26 27.27 2.84
C CYS A 666 -31.18 27.71 1.83
N ILE A 667 -29.94 27.32 2.12
CA ILE A 667 -28.82 27.26 1.18
C ILE A 667 -28.51 25.77 1.00
N THR A 668 -28.35 25.29 -0.25
CA THR A 668 -28.06 23.86 -0.50
C THR A 668 -26.57 23.52 -0.56
N GLY A 669 -25.72 24.53 -0.78
CA GLY A 669 -24.28 24.43 -0.67
C GLY A 669 -23.78 24.82 0.73
N SER A 670 -22.50 25.16 0.83
CA SER A 670 -21.84 25.53 2.08
C SER A 670 -21.74 27.05 2.26
N GLU A 671 -21.63 27.47 3.52
CA GLU A 671 -21.43 28.86 3.93
C GLU A 671 -19.96 29.10 4.29
N TRP A 672 -19.32 30.08 3.67
CA TRP A 672 -17.88 30.32 3.80
C TRP A 672 -17.54 31.80 4.05
N ALA A 673 -16.40 32.04 4.70
CA ALA A 673 -15.76 33.35 4.70
C ALA A 673 -14.84 33.48 3.49
N MET A 674 -14.82 34.64 2.83
CA MET A 674 -13.85 34.92 1.77
C MET A 674 -12.43 35.05 2.34
N GLU A 675 -11.42 34.63 1.57
CA GLU A 675 -10.01 34.91 1.92
C GLU A 675 -9.68 36.41 1.78
N ALA A 676 -10.34 37.11 0.85
CA ALA A 676 -10.23 38.56 0.66
C ALA A 676 -11.53 39.15 0.09
N ASN A 677 -11.90 40.35 0.55
CA ASN A 677 -13.06 41.09 0.03
C ASN A 677 -12.85 41.49 -1.44
N VAL A 678 -13.91 41.40 -2.24
CA VAL A 678 -13.87 41.69 -3.68
C VAL A 678 -13.92 43.20 -3.92
N PRO A 679 -12.92 43.83 -4.58
CA PRO A 679 -13.00 45.24 -4.93
C PRO A 679 -14.08 45.48 -6.00
N LEU A 680 -15.11 46.26 -5.66
CA LEU A 680 -16.24 46.57 -6.55
C LEU A 680 -16.13 48.00 -7.12
N PRO A 681 -16.56 48.23 -8.38
CA PRO A 681 -16.64 49.57 -8.95
C PRO A 681 -17.75 50.40 -8.28
N SER A 682 -17.69 51.73 -8.46
CA SER A 682 -18.68 52.66 -7.90
C SER A 682 -20.12 52.31 -8.32
N PRO A 683 -21.12 52.39 -7.42
CA PRO A 683 -22.46 51.89 -7.68
C PRO A 683 -23.19 52.69 -8.77
N ALA A 684 -23.31 52.08 -9.94
CA ALA A 684 -24.21 52.50 -11.01
C ALA A 684 -25.09 51.31 -11.40
N ALA A 685 -26.40 51.53 -11.58
CA ALA A 685 -27.30 50.48 -12.04
C ALA A 685 -26.91 50.06 -13.48
N PRO A 686 -26.92 48.76 -13.83
CA PRO A 686 -26.59 48.30 -15.17
C PRO A 686 -27.57 48.87 -16.21
N THR A 687 -27.05 49.61 -17.19
CA THR A 687 -27.84 50.06 -18.35
C THR A 687 -28.09 48.89 -19.28
N GLY A 688 -29.36 48.51 -19.46
CA GLY A 688 -29.76 47.48 -20.45
C GLY A 688 -30.86 46.51 -20.02
N MET A 689 -31.35 46.56 -18.77
CA MET A 689 -32.40 45.65 -18.31
C MET A 689 -33.74 45.84 -19.06
N PRO A 690 -34.45 44.76 -19.42
CA PRO A 690 -35.85 44.83 -19.83
C PRO A 690 -36.75 45.38 -18.70
N ALA A 691 -37.92 45.92 -19.04
CA ALA A 691 -38.91 46.29 -18.04
C ALA A 691 -39.45 45.03 -17.34
N SER A 692 -39.25 44.92 -16.02
CA SER A 692 -39.58 43.72 -15.25
C SER A 692 -41.08 43.58 -14.96
N GLN A 693 -41.52 42.34 -14.77
CA GLN A 693 -42.55 42.03 -13.79
C GLN A 693 -41.87 41.33 -12.60
N GLY A 694 -41.41 42.13 -11.63
CA GLY A 694 -40.68 41.66 -10.45
C GLY A 694 -39.86 42.78 -9.79
N ASP A 695 -39.88 42.81 -8.46
CA ASP A 695 -39.29 43.88 -7.63
C ASP A 695 -37.89 43.51 -7.12
N VAL A 696 -36.86 43.74 -7.95
CA VAL A 696 -35.45 43.76 -7.51
C VAL A 696 -35.01 45.20 -7.26
N GLN A 697 -34.55 45.51 -6.04
CA GLN A 697 -34.12 46.87 -5.67
C GLN A 697 -32.64 46.95 -5.32
N TRP A 698 -31.98 47.97 -5.85
CA TRP A 698 -30.57 48.30 -5.62
C TRP A 698 -30.44 49.67 -4.97
N VAL A 699 -30.00 49.71 -3.71
CA VAL A 699 -29.85 50.95 -2.94
C VAL A 699 -28.51 50.96 -2.20
N GLY A 700 -27.61 51.85 -2.61
CA GLY A 700 -26.35 52.10 -1.90
C GLY A 700 -25.37 50.93 -1.81
N GLY A 701 -25.46 49.95 -2.73
CA GLY A 701 -24.63 48.74 -2.73
C GLY A 701 -25.28 47.50 -2.08
N ASN A 702 -26.50 47.63 -1.56
CA ASN A 702 -27.33 46.51 -1.08
C ASN A 702 -28.22 45.96 -2.20
N VAL A 703 -28.62 44.69 -2.08
CA VAL A 703 -29.47 43.97 -3.05
C VAL A 703 -30.67 43.34 -2.34
N VAL A 704 -31.88 43.57 -2.85
CA VAL A 704 -33.12 42.99 -2.30
C VAL A 704 -33.95 42.32 -3.39
N TRP A 705 -34.34 41.06 -3.15
CA TRP A 705 -35.18 40.24 -4.04
C TRP A 705 -36.51 39.93 -3.34
N ASN A 706 -37.65 40.27 -3.96
CA ASN A 706 -38.97 40.22 -3.32
C ASN A 706 -39.97 39.20 -3.89
N THR A 707 -39.68 38.54 -5.03
CA THR A 707 -40.50 37.51 -5.67
C THR A 707 -39.62 36.58 -6.51
N ASP A 708 -40.10 35.37 -6.85
CA ASP A 708 -39.43 34.46 -7.79
C ASP A 708 -39.03 35.16 -9.09
N GLN A 709 -37.83 34.85 -9.58
CA GLN A 709 -37.29 35.35 -10.85
C GLN A 709 -36.85 34.15 -11.70
N THR A 710 -37.60 33.87 -12.75
CA THR A 710 -37.14 33.02 -13.86
C THR A 710 -36.56 33.92 -14.94
N PHE A 711 -35.24 33.83 -15.14
CA PHE A 711 -34.59 34.36 -16.33
C PHE A 711 -34.61 33.24 -17.39
N ASP A 712 -35.33 33.47 -18.48
CA ASP A 712 -35.26 32.66 -19.72
C ASP A 712 -34.02 33.07 -20.55
#